data_AF-A0A2Z4MJE9-F1
#
_entry.id   AF-A0A2Z4MJE9-F1
#
_cell.length_a   1.000
_cell.length_b   1.000
_cell.length_c   1.000
_cell.angle_alpha   90.00
_cell.angle_beta   90.00
_cell.angle_gamma   90.00
#
_symmetry.space_group_name_H-M   'P 1'
#
loop_
_entity.id
_entity.type
_entity.pdbx_description
1 polymer ?
#
loop_
_entity_poly.entity_id
_entity_poly.type
_entity_poly.pdbx_seq_one_letter_code
_entity_poly.pdbx_strand_id
1 'polypeptide(L)'
;METTISQNILLTSRKFSREEQYWHEKLQGEWTLSLLPTEGTEKEGDGEEETNEISFVFPDDLNAAVAAHCDHHPMKLYLFLLSTFQIMLNRYKQTDDMIILTPVFQNPLPPNAWNRVLPLRVRMHPEATFAEVAKEGKQLVKEAMEHQNYPFSQMMQWLDLSDTDLKTLLDTAFVLENMQDIAALEGLSLQVVFACKQTEDGITGRVRYAGEQFQEAVIERMISHYLQILREVVVDPKRLVHTIDMLTEAERTDLLYTRNQTDVPHSAPKPIHQLIEEQAARTPHLTAAVFGHKTLTYAQLNGKANFLARMLKDRGIGRGSYVPVLMNRSLNLVISLLAVMKTGAAFVPLDVQSPNERKKQLLDELDCPVTLIGPEIHQEPSFVQMTRAVIVDADDIQEEEDLTVQVDVNDPIYVIYTSGSTGKPKGAVVPHIGIFNRFRWMDEHYGCTEQDAIFQTTPHHYDSSVWQLFWPLLHGGRTVLPIPEFEMTLDQVLHAISTYQITITDFVPSVFNLLVDQMETRMDIHDSLSSIRHLILGGEEITAHTVQLFLQRFPHVRITNLYGPTETSIGVIYFEIDHTHQGPIPIGKPIANTKILLLDSNRKLVPAGHQGEIYITGLCLGHGYLHDPEKTAASFVDNPYPEIGYQKLYKTGDLGRYLPNGNIKFCGRIDHQVKVRGHRIELGEIDEVLLSHPLVKECAVVFQEEKARLCAYYVSNAQELTASDLRGYLSERLPDHMIPSFFVSIEKMPLTAGGKINRKLLPEVDEQQASDAEYVAPRNEKEEQLVTIWKEILGIEKVGVHDSFFQLGGNSLLLLKMHAQIVKQVDSEISVAHLFSYYTIAMFVDFLEQRKQDQFASMEDQSDDDESLLELLREVKEGVLSVDKGAELIDKRKGN
;
A
#
# COMPACT_ATOMS: atom_id res chain seq x y z
N MET A 1 -4.90 -61.98 -7.23
CA MET A 1 -4.50 -62.62 -5.95
C MET A 1 -3.00 -62.87 -5.88
N GLU A 2 -2.34 -63.46 -6.90
CA GLU A 2 -0.86 -63.61 -6.90
C GLU A 2 -0.07 -62.28 -6.88
N THR A 3 -0.64 -61.21 -7.44
CA THR A 3 -0.09 -59.84 -7.41
C THR A 3 -0.09 -59.22 -6.00
N THR A 4 -1.17 -59.44 -5.24
CA THR A 4 -1.37 -58.90 -3.88
C THR A 4 -0.48 -59.60 -2.84
N ILE A 5 -0.25 -60.91 -3.01
CA ILE A 5 0.63 -61.70 -2.13
C ILE A 5 2.11 -61.32 -2.37
N SER A 6 2.50 -61.03 -3.63
CA SER A 6 3.85 -60.58 -3.97
C SER A 6 4.14 -59.15 -3.48
N GLN A 7 3.16 -58.23 -3.50
CA GLN A 7 3.29 -56.90 -2.91
C GLN A 7 3.47 -56.93 -1.38
N ASN A 8 2.72 -57.75 -0.65
CA ASN A 8 2.83 -57.85 0.81
C ASN A 8 4.17 -58.47 1.29
N ILE A 9 4.80 -59.34 0.49
CA ILE A 9 6.14 -59.89 0.77
C ILE A 9 7.25 -58.88 0.41
N LEU A 10 7.03 -58.01 -0.59
CA LEU A 10 7.94 -56.91 -0.93
C LEU A 10 7.94 -55.81 0.14
N LEU A 11 6.75 -55.42 0.64
CA LEU A 11 6.53 -54.42 1.68
C LEU A 11 7.21 -54.77 3.03
N THR A 12 7.52 -56.05 3.27
CA THR A 12 8.15 -56.54 4.51
C THR A 12 9.63 -56.91 4.34
N SER A 13 10.22 -56.63 3.18
CA SER A 13 11.62 -56.94 2.89
C SER A 13 12.58 -55.88 3.47
N ARG A 14 13.78 -56.28 3.91
CA ARG A 14 14.85 -55.35 4.33
C ARG A 14 15.21 -54.32 3.25
N LYS A 15 14.98 -54.64 1.97
CA LYS A 15 15.21 -53.73 0.85
C LYS A 15 14.17 -52.60 0.86
N PHE A 16 12.90 -52.92 1.11
CA PHE A 16 11.82 -51.95 1.17
C PHE A 16 12.01 -50.95 2.32
N SER A 17 12.31 -51.42 3.54
CA SER A 17 12.58 -50.53 4.68
C SER A 17 13.79 -49.62 4.48
N ARG A 18 14.81 -50.07 3.71
CA ARG A 18 15.98 -49.24 3.38
C ARG A 18 15.64 -48.17 2.34
N GLU A 19 14.79 -48.48 1.36
CA GLU A 19 14.29 -47.50 0.39
C GLU A 19 13.36 -46.49 1.07
N GLU A 20 12.49 -46.92 1.98
CA GLU A 20 11.63 -46.06 2.81
C GLU A 20 12.44 -45.07 3.65
N GLN A 21 13.43 -45.57 4.40
CA GLN A 21 14.29 -44.71 5.22
C GLN A 21 15.01 -43.64 4.39
N TYR A 22 15.52 -44.02 3.21
CA TYR A 22 16.17 -43.06 2.31
C TYR A 22 15.21 -41.93 1.90
N TRP A 23 14.00 -42.27 1.43
CA TRP A 23 13.03 -41.25 1.01
C TRP A 23 12.58 -40.37 2.16
N HIS A 24 12.38 -40.97 3.34
CA HIS A 24 12.07 -40.25 4.56
C HIS A 24 13.18 -39.24 4.92
N GLU A 25 14.44 -39.64 4.90
CA GLU A 25 15.57 -38.72 5.14
C GLU A 25 15.66 -37.59 4.09
N LYS A 26 15.31 -37.85 2.83
CA LYS A 26 15.40 -36.84 1.74
C LYS A 26 14.24 -35.85 1.71
N LEU A 27 13.03 -36.31 2.04
CA LEU A 27 11.80 -35.53 1.94
C LEU A 27 11.33 -34.99 3.31
N GLN A 28 12.09 -35.16 4.39
CA GLN A 28 11.78 -34.53 5.67
C GLN A 28 12.35 -33.11 5.81
N GLY A 29 11.75 -32.33 6.70
CA GLY A 29 12.15 -30.96 7.04
C GLY A 29 11.08 -29.94 6.68
N GLU A 30 11.34 -28.69 7.04
CA GLU A 30 10.45 -27.58 6.68
C GLU A 30 10.48 -27.34 5.16
N TRP A 31 9.32 -26.95 4.63
CA TRP A 31 9.12 -26.69 3.21
C TRP A 31 8.82 -25.21 2.98
N THR A 32 9.51 -24.61 2.01
CA THR A 32 9.15 -23.30 1.49
C THR A 32 8.24 -23.51 0.29
N LEU A 33 6.93 -23.33 0.49
CA LEU A 33 5.96 -23.42 -0.59
C LEU A 33 6.04 -22.15 -1.44
N SER A 34 6.24 -22.33 -2.74
CA SER A 34 6.24 -21.23 -3.70
C SER A 34 5.56 -21.65 -4.99
N LEU A 35 4.73 -20.73 -5.50
CA LEU A 35 3.90 -20.91 -6.67
C LEU A 35 4.62 -20.40 -7.92
N LEU A 36 4.33 -21.04 -9.05
CA LEU A 36 4.68 -20.47 -10.35
C LEU A 36 3.85 -19.19 -10.60
N PRO A 37 4.43 -18.18 -11.26
CA PRO A 37 3.69 -16.98 -11.63
C PRO A 37 2.58 -17.33 -12.63
N THR A 38 1.33 -17.16 -12.20
CA THR A 38 0.14 -17.25 -13.06
C THR A 38 -0.33 -15.85 -13.46
N GLU A 39 -0.68 -15.68 -14.74
CA GLU A 39 -1.22 -14.42 -15.30
C GLU A 39 -2.75 -14.49 -15.51
N GLY A 40 -3.43 -15.51 -14.95
CA GLY A 40 -4.87 -15.78 -15.13
C GLY A 40 -5.77 -15.26 -14.00
N THR A 41 -7.07 -15.14 -14.31
CA THR A 41 -8.14 -15.04 -13.31
C THR A 41 -8.14 -16.31 -12.48
N GLU A 42 -8.04 -16.21 -11.16
CA GLU A 42 -8.38 -17.30 -10.24
C GLU A 42 -9.85 -17.67 -10.50
N LYS A 43 -10.09 -18.63 -11.40
CA LYS A 43 -11.41 -19.23 -11.54
C LYS A 43 -11.48 -20.29 -10.44
N GLU A 44 -12.17 -19.97 -9.36
CA GLU A 44 -12.65 -20.99 -8.43
C GLU A 44 -13.75 -21.79 -9.14
N GLY A 45 -13.48 -23.08 -9.43
CA GLY A 45 -14.49 -23.99 -9.94
C GLY A 45 -13.98 -25.40 -10.18
N ASP A 46 -14.78 -26.39 -9.80
CA ASP A 46 -14.57 -27.84 -9.99
C ASP A 46 -14.76 -28.28 -11.47
N GLY A 47 -14.15 -27.57 -12.42
CA GLY A 47 -14.11 -27.96 -13.84
C GLY A 47 -13.19 -29.16 -14.08
N GLU A 48 -13.37 -29.87 -15.19
CA GLU A 48 -12.37 -30.85 -15.64
C GLU A 48 -11.06 -30.11 -15.99
N GLU A 49 -9.94 -30.47 -15.34
CA GLU A 49 -8.62 -29.86 -15.55
C GLU A 49 -8.21 -29.90 -17.04
N GLU A 50 -8.36 -28.79 -17.76
CA GLU A 50 -7.93 -28.68 -19.16
C GLU A 50 -6.39 -28.74 -19.22
N THR A 51 -5.83 -29.77 -19.85
CA THR A 51 -4.39 -29.90 -20.10
C THR A 51 -4.05 -29.49 -21.52
N ASN A 52 -3.24 -28.45 -21.67
CA ASN A 52 -2.75 -27.96 -22.96
C ASN A 52 -1.29 -28.38 -23.19
N GLU A 53 -0.83 -28.34 -24.45
CA GLU A 53 0.54 -28.70 -24.83
C GLU A 53 1.10 -27.76 -25.90
N ILE A 54 2.33 -27.26 -25.71
CA ILE A 54 3.10 -26.51 -26.70
C ILE A 54 4.35 -27.30 -27.07
N SER A 55 4.62 -27.46 -28.36
CA SER A 55 5.85 -28.06 -28.87
C SER A 55 6.87 -26.99 -29.27
N PHE A 56 8.15 -27.29 -29.09
CA PHE A 56 9.27 -26.43 -29.50
C PHE A 56 10.45 -27.25 -30.01
N VAL A 57 11.34 -26.60 -30.75
CA VAL A 57 12.56 -27.20 -31.29
C VAL A 57 13.78 -26.40 -30.86
N PHE A 58 14.90 -27.08 -30.64
CA PHE A 58 16.15 -26.41 -30.37
C PHE A 58 16.66 -25.78 -31.68
N PRO A 59 17.02 -24.49 -31.69
CA PRO A 59 17.67 -23.88 -32.86
C PRO A 59 18.95 -24.63 -33.24
N ASP A 60 19.26 -24.70 -34.54
CA ASP A 60 20.34 -25.54 -35.09
C ASP A 60 21.70 -25.31 -34.41
N ASP A 61 22.03 -24.06 -34.12
CA ASP A 61 23.26 -23.64 -33.44
C ASP A 61 23.33 -24.17 -32.00
N LEU A 62 22.23 -24.05 -31.26
CA LEU A 62 22.12 -24.55 -29.89
C LEU A 62 22.15 -26.08 -29.86
N ASN A 63 21.44 -26.71 -30.78
CA ASN A 63 21.38 -28.16 -30.91
C ASN A 63 22.78 -28.76 -31.15
N ALA A 64 23.55 -28.17 -32.07
CA ALA A 64 24.94 -28.57 -32.32
C ALA A 64 25.85 -28.36 -31.09
N ALA A 65 25.70 -27.24 -30.39
CA ALA A 65 26.47 -26.94 -29.18
C ALA A 65 26.16 -27.92 -28.03
N VAL A 66 24.89 -28.23 -27.80
CA VAL A 66 24.45 -29.17 -26.76
C VAL A 66 24.89 -30.60 -27.09
N ALA A 67 24.76 -31.02 -28.34
CA ALA A 67 25.23 -32.34 -28.79
C ALA A 67 26.74 -32.51 -28.59
N ALA A 68 27.52 -31.47 -28.91
CA ALA A 68 28.97 -31.44 -28.66
C ALA A 68 29.30 -31.46 -27.16
N HIS A 69 28.58 -30.70 -26.34
CA HIS A 69 28.78 -30.66 -24.89
C HIS A 69 28.49 -32.01 -24.21
N CYS A 70 27.46 -32.71 -24.69
CA CYS A 70 26.99 -33.96 -24.09
C CYS A 70 27.63 -35.22 -24.69
N ASP A 71 28.49 -35.10 -25.71
CA ASP A 71 29.06 -36.22 -26.48
C ASP A 71 28.01 -37.25 -26.95
N HIS A 72 26.79 -36.81 -27.27
CA HIS A 72 25.64 -37.68 -27.59
C HIS A 72 25.27 -38.73 -26.51
N HIS A 73 25.72 -38.56 -25.26
CA HIS A 73 25.45 -39.52 -24.19
C HIS A 73 24.10 -39.21 -23.50
N PRO A 74 23.09 -40.10 -23.53
CA PRO A 74 21.73 -39.81 -23.04
C PRO A 74 21.67 -39.31 -21.59
N MET A 75 22.43 -39.93 -20.68
CA MET A 75 22.48 -39.49 -19.28
C MET A 75 23.15 -38.11 -19.11
N LYS A 76 24.16 -37.76 -19.93
CA LYS A 76 24.78 -36.44 -19.87
C LYS A 76 23.79 -35.39 -20.36
N LEU A 77 23.06 -35.70 -21.44
CA LEU A 77 22.00 -34.85 -21.96
C LEU A 77 20.89 -34.64 -20.93
N TYR A 78 20.37 -35.70 -20.31
CA TYR A 78 19.36 -35.60 -19.26
C TYR A 78 19.81 -34.67 -18.13
N LEU A 79 21.01 -34.86 -17.59
CA LEU A 79 21.53 -34.05 -16.49
C LEU A 79 21.73 -32.59 -16.89
N PHE A 80 22.25 -32.33 -18.10
CA PHE A 80 22.43 -30.98 -18.61
C PHE A 80 21.09 -30.23 -18.74
N LEU A 81 20.10 -30.90 -19.33
CA LEU A 81 18.76 -30.34 -19.52
C LEU A 81 18.00 -30.17 -18.18
N LEU A 82 18.11 -31.13 -17.26
CA LEU A 82 17.52 -31.07 -15.93
C LEU A 82 18.13 -29.94 -15.09
N SER A 83 19.45 -29.79 -15.09
CA SER A 83 20.11 -28.71 -14.32
C SER A 83 19.77 -27.32 -14.86
N THR A 84 19.57 -27.19 -16.16
CA THR A 84 19.03 -25.96 -16.75
C THR A 84 17.60 -25.69 -16.27
N PHE A 85 16.77 -26.75 -16.20
CA PHE A 85 15.39 -26.65 -15.73
C PHE A 85 15.32 -26.28 -14.24
N GLN A 86 16.23 -26.83 -13.43
CA GLN A 86 16.40 -26.44 -12.02
C GLN A 86 16.69 -24.94 -11.88
N ILE A 87 17.60 -24.40 -12.68
CA ILE A 87 17.93 -22.96 -12.63
C ILE A 87 16.72 -22.12 -13.04
N MET A 88 16.03 -22.49 -14.11
CA MET A 88 14.81 -21.77 -14.54
C MET A 88 13.75 -21.81 -13.42
N LEU A 89 13.47 -22.97 -12.83
CA LEU A 89 12.48 -23.09 -11.75
C LEU A 89 12.88 -22.31 -10.50
N ASN A 90 14.16 -22.29 -10.13
CA ASN A 90 14.66 -21.45 -9.02
C ASN A 90 14.31 -19.97 -9.25
N ARG A 91 14.42 -19.48 -10.49
CA ARG A 91 14.05 -18.09 -10.84
C ARG A 91 12.55 -17.85 -10.85
N TYR A 92 11.77 -18.80 -11.36
CA TYR A 92 10.30 -18.69 -11.44
C TYR A 92 9.64 -18.80 -10.07
N LYS A 93 10.07 -19.75 -9.24
CA LYS A 93 9.56 -19.95 -7.88
C LYS A 93 10.24 -19.07 -6.85
N GLN A 94 11.35 -18.38 -7.18
CA GLN A 94 12.08 -17.52 -6.25
C GLN A 94 12.42 -18.22 -4.92
N THR A 95 12.72 -19.52 -4.99
CA THR A 95 13.05 -20.38 -3.84
C THR A 95 14.25 -21.24 -4.17
N ASP A 96 15.10 -21.46 -3.17
CA ASP A 96 16.26 -22.33 -3.26
C ASP A 96 15.94 -23.78 -2.91
N ASP A 97 14.79 -24.10 -2.31
CA ASP A 97 14.36 -25.46 -1.97
C ASP A 97 13.04 -25.79 -2.70
N MET A 98 13.08 -26.79 -3.59
CA MET A 98 11.96 -27.19 -4.45
C MET A 98 12.00 -28.68 -4.78
N ILE A 99 10.87 -29.25 -5.22
CA ILE A 99 10.81 -30.62 -5.75
C ILE A 99 10.56 -30.57 -7.25
N ILE A 100 11.31 -31.38 -7.99
CA ILE A 100 11.06 -31.66 -9.41
C ILE A 100 10.71 -33.13 -9.54
N LEU A 101 9.54 -33.42 -10.09
CA LEU A 101 9.16 -34.79 -10.39
C LEU A 101 9.86 -35.28 -11.65
N THR A 102 10.32 -36.53 -11.63
CA THR A 102 10.81 -37.18 -12.85
C THR A 102 10.35 -38.63 -12.87
N PRO A 103 9.90 -39.18 -14.01
CA PRO A 103 9.58 -40.60 -14.10
C PRO A 103 10.79 -41.46 -13.76
N VAL A 104 10.55 -42.70 -13.36
CA VAL A 104 11.63 -43.69 -13.24
C VAL A 104 12.35 -43.88 -14.57
N PHE A 105 13.64 -44.23 -14.51
CA PHE A 105 14.50 -44.39 -15.68
C PHE A 105 14.27 -45.74 -16.37
N GLN A 106 13.06 -45.91 -16.90
CA GLN A 106 12.59 -47.12 -17.58
C GLN A 106 11.57 -46.74 -18.66
N ASN A 107 11.90 -47.01 -19.92
CA ASN A 107 11.02 -46.80 -21.06
C ASN A 107 11.06 -48.04 -22.00
N PRO A 108 9.93 -48.69 -22.32
CA PRO A 108 8.56 -48.40 -21.84
C PRO A 108 8.32 -48.85 -20.40
N LEU A 109 7.30 -48.30 -19.75
CA LEU A 109 6.87 -48.76 -18.43
C LEU A 109 6.26 -50.17 -18.51
N PRO A 110 6.53 -51.05 -17.52
CA PRO A 110 5.81 -52.31 -17.42
C PRO A 110 4.34 -52.06 -17.01
N PRO A 111 3.38 -52.96 -17.36
CA PRO A 111 1.94 -52.76 -17.14
C PRO A 111 1.50 -52.45 -15.70
N ASN A 112 2.35 -52.77 -14.70
CA ASN A 112 2.08 -52.58 -13.27
C ASN A 112 2.92 -51.44 -12.64
N ALA A 113 3.47 -50.53 -13.46
CA ALA A 113 4.32 -49.41 -13.01
C ALA A 113 3.61 -48.04 -13.03
N TRP A 114 2.28 -48.01 -13.02
CA TRP A 114 1.51 -46.81 -12.72
C TRP A 114 1.96 -46.26 -11.36
N ASN A 115 2.16 -44.94 -11.25
CA ASN A 115 2.66 -44.26 -10.04
C ASN A 115 4.15 -44.47 -9.68
N ARG A 116 5.02 -44.58 -10.69
CA ARG A 116 6.48 -44.64 -10.53
C ARG A 116 7.14 -43.31 -10.90
N VAL A 117 7.18 -42.42 -9.91
CA VAL A 117 7.73 -41.07 -10.03
C VAL A 117 8.75 -40.84 -8.91
N LEU A 118 9.84 -40.15 -9.23
CA LEU A 118 10.92 -39.81 -8.31
C LEU A 118 10.82 -38.31 -7.97
N PRO A 119 10.56 -37.95 -6.71
CA PRO A 119 10.61 -36.56 -6.26
C PRO A 119 12.06 -36.14 -6.01
N LEU A 120 12.63 -35.36 -6.94
CA LEU A 120 13.97 -34.82 -6.80
C LEU A 120 13.90 -33.53 -5.97
N ARG A 121 14.22 -33.59 -4.68
CA ARG A 121 14.39 -32.38 -3.85
C ARG A 121 15.69 -31.70 -4.21
N VAL A 122 15.59 -30.50 -4.75
CA VAL A 122 16.69 -29.66 -5.21
C VAL A 122 16.89 -28.53 -4.21
N ARG A 123 18.13 -28.38 -3.73
CA ARG A 123 18.54 -27.25 -2.90
C ARG A 123 19.68 -26.51 -3.58
N MET A 124 19.44 -25.26 -3.96
CA MET A 124 20.42 -24.47 -4.70
C MET A 124 21.20 -23.54 -3.77
N HIS A 125 22.52 -23.53 -3.88
CA HIS A 125 23.35 -22.57 -3.15
C HIS A 125 23.41 -21.24 -3.91
N PRO A 126 23.35 -20.08 -3.23
CA PRO A 126 23.35 -18.75 -3.88
C PRO A 126 24.56 -18.51 -4.80
N GLU A 127 25.71 -19.06 -4.43
CA GLU A 127 26.99 -18.92 -5.14
C GLU A 127 27.34 -20.15 -5.99
N ALA A 128 26.38 -21.05 -6.25
CA ALA A 128 26.63 -22.23 -7.07
C ALA A 128 26.94 -21.85 -8.52
N THR A 129 27.87 -22.58 -9.14
CA THR A 129 28.07 -22.58 -10.59
C THR A 129 27.16 -23.59 -11.27
N PHE A 130 26.89 -23.42 -12.56
CA PHE A 130 26.14 -24.42 -13.33
C PHE A 130 26.75 -25.83 -13.22
N ALA A 131 28.08 -25.94 -13.29
CA ALA A 131 28.79 -27.21 -13.15
C ALA A 131 28.59 -27.88 -11.78
N GLU A 132 28.46 -27.10 -10.70
CA GLU A 132 28.14 -27.62 -9.37
C GLU A 132 26.70 -28.11 -9.30
N VAL A 133 25.74 -27.34 -9.83
CA VAL A 133 24.34 -27.78 -9.94
C VAL A 133 24.24 -29.08 -10.73
N ALA A 134 24.95 -29.21 -11.86
CA ALA A 134 24.98 -30.45 -12.65
C ALA A 134 25.62 -31.62 -11.91
N LYS A 135 26.66 -31.37 -11.11
CA LYS A 135 27.32 -32.40 -10.29
C LYS A 135 26.42 -32.87 -9.15
N GLU A 136 25.73 -31.97 -8.48
CA GLU A 136 24.76 -32.28 -7.42
C GLU A 136 23.54 -32.99 -7.99
N GLY A 137 23.00 -32.50 -9.10
CA GLY A 137 21.92 -33.15 -9.84
C GLY A 137 22.28 -34.57 -10.27
N LYS A 138 23.52 -34.81 -10.72
CA LYS A 138 24.01 -36.16 -11.01
C LYS A 138 23.97 -37.07 -9.79
N GLN A 139 24.40 -36.58 -8.63
CA GLN A 139 24.39 -37.37 -7.40
C GLN A 139 22.95 -37.65 -6.95
N LEU A 140 22.08 -36.64 -6.99
CA LEU A 140 20.66 -36.75 -6.64
C LEU A 140 19.94 -37.77 -7.52
N VAL A 141 20.12 -37.68 -8.84
CA VAL A 141 19.52 -38.60 -9.82
C VAL A 141 20.04 -40.02 -9.62
N LYS A 142 21.35 -40.19 -9.39
CA LYS A 142 21.95 -41.50 -9.13
C LYS A 142 21.34 -42.15 -7.88
N GLU A 143 21.27 -41.42 -6.77
CA GLU A 143 20.66 -41.92 -5.53
C GLU A 143 19.18 -42.26 -5.75
N ALA A 144 18.41 -41.37 -6.39
CA ALA A 144 17.00 -41.62 -6.70
C ALA A 144 16.80 -42.88 -7.57
N MET A 145 17.67 -43.12 -8.56
CA MET A 145 17.65 -44.33 -9.40
C MET A 145 17.92 -45.61 -8.60
N GLU A 146 18.81 -45.57 -7.60
CA GLU A 146 19.09 -46.71 -6.72
C GLU A 146 17.87 -47.10 -5.87
N HIS A 147 16.96 -46.15 -5.61
CA HIS A 147 15.77 -46.27 -4.76
C HIS A 147 14.44 -46.20 -5.52
N GLN A 148 14.46 -46.33 -6.86
CA GLN A 148 13.29 -46.08 -7.74
C GLN A 148 12.16 -47.11 -7.67
N ASN A 149 12.31 -48.18 -6.87
CA ASN A 149 11.28 -49.22 -6.73
C ASN A 149 10.25 -48.89 -5.65
N TYR A 150 10.51 -47.91 -4.79
CA TYR A 150 9.60 -47.50 -3.74
C TYR A 150 8.40 -46.73 -4.34
N PRO A 151 7.14 -47.07 -4.01
CA PRO A 151 5.98 -46.45 -4.62
C PRO A 151 5.82 -44.97 -4.22
N PHE A 152 5.52 -44.10 -5.20
CA PHE A 152 5.31 -42.68 -4.95
C PHE A 152 4.14 -42.40 -3.99
N SER A 153 3.03 -43.15 -4.10
CA SER A 153 1.90 -43.03 -3.17
C SER A 153 2.24 -43.32 -1.72
N GLN A 154 3.22 -44.20 -1.46
CA GLN A 154 3.67 -44.47 -0.11
C GLN A 154 4.44 -43.26 0.43
N MET A 155 5.28 -42.62 -0.38
CA MET A 155 5.99 -41.39 0.01
C MET A 155 5.02 -40.28 0.43
N MET A 156 3.89 -40.15 -0.27
CA MET A 156 2.90 -39.12 0.02
C MET A 156 2.12 -39.35 1.32
N GLN A 157 1.97 -40.60 1.77
CA GLN A 157 1.17 -40.92 2.97
C GLN A 157 1.80 -40.42 4.29
N TRP A 158 3.12 -40.26 4.32
CA TRP A 158 3.85 -39.83 5.52
C TRP A 158 4.47 -38.43 5.39
N LEU A 159 4.23 -37.74 4.27
CA LEU A 159 4.42 -36.29 4.19
C LEU A 159 3.23 -35.63 4.91
N ASP A 160 3.49 -35.07 6.09
CA ASP A 160 2.50 -34.37 6.92
C ASP A 160 2.22 -32.97 6.35
N LEU A 161 1.59 -32.92 5.17
CA LEU A 161 1.23 -31.72 4.43
C LEU A 161 -0.25 -31.77 4.06
N SER A 162 -0.90 -30.61 3.97
CA SER A 162 -2.26 -30.54 3.44
C SER A 162 -2.27 -30.91 1.94
N ASP A 163 -3.43 -31.33 1.41
CA ASP A 163 -3.57 -31.63 -0.02
C ASP A 163 -3.18 -30.43 -0.90
N THR A 164 -3.49 -29.20 -0.46
CA THR A 164 -3.12 -27.96 -1.14
C THR A 164 -1.60 -27.72 -1.16
N ASP A 165 -0.93 -27.97 -0.02
CA ASP A 165 0.51 -27.83 0.09
C ASP A 165 1.24 -28.87 -0.75
N LEU A 166 0.74 -30.11 -0.78
CA LEU A 166 1.26 -31.18 -1.64
C LEU A 166 1.13 -30.80 -3.11
N LYS A 167 -0.03 -30.29 -3.54
CA LYS A 167 -0.23 -29.81 -4.92
C LYS A 167 0.73 -28.68 -5.28
N THR A 168 1.02 -27.77 -4.34
CA THR A 168 1.97 -26.67 -4.54
C THR A 168 3.42 -27.14 -4.59
N LEU A 169 3.76 -28.15 -3.78
CA LEU A 169 5.11 -28.70 -3.71
C LEU A 169 5.44 -29.60 -4.91
N LEU A 170 4.45 -30.31 -5.44
CA LEU A 170 4.58 -31.36 -6.45
C LEU A 170 3.91 -30.97 -7.78
N ASP A 171 4.12 -29.73 -8.20
CA ASP A 171 3.46 -29.08 -9.34
C ASP A 171 4.23 -29.18 -10.66
N THR A 172 5.51 -29.58 -10.63
CA THR A 172 6.41 -29.53 -11.80
C THR A 172 7.13 -30.84 -12.07
N ALA A 173 7.30 -31.17 -13.35
CA ALA A 173 8.03 -32.36 -13.77
C ALA A 173 8.97 -32.11 -14.95
N PHE A 174 10.05 -32.89 -14.99
CA PHE A 174 11.02 -32.91 -16.09
C PHE A 174 11.24 -34.34 -16.62
N VAL A 175 11.20 -34.49 -17.95
CA VAL A 175 11.27 -35.79 -18.64
C VAL A 175 12.23 -35.73 -19.83
N LEU A 176 13.11 -36.74 -19.96
CA LEU A 176 13.77 -37.05 -21.24
C LEU A 176 13.22 -38.36 -21.78
N GLU A 177 12.42 -38.27 -22.85
CA GLU A 177 11.67 -39.41 -23.37
C GLU A 177 12.53 -40.55 -23.91
N ASN A 178 13.79 -40.28 -24.23
CA ASN A 178 14.73 -41.34 -24.63
C ASN A 178 15.03 -42.32 -23.49
N MET A 179 14.79 -41.93 -22.23
CA MET A 179 15.14 -42.69 -21.03
C MET A 179 13.95 -42.99 -20.13
N GLN A 180 12.89 -42.21 -20.26
CA GLN A 180 11.75 -42.16 -19.35
C GLN A 180 10.45 -42.16 -20.14
N ASP A 181 9.41 -42.71 -19.52
CA ASP A 181 8.07 -42.75 -20.09
C ASP A 181 7.18 -41.72 -19.38
N ILE A 182 6.68 -40.75 -20.13
CA ILE A 182 5.86 -39.65 -19.60
C ILE A 182 4.53 -40.16 -19.00
N ALA A 183 4.06 -41.34 -19.41
CA ALA A 183 2.83 -41.94 -18.89
C ALA A 183 2.89 -42.21 -17.37
N ALA A 184 4.09 -42.26 -16.77
CA ALA A 184 4.25 -42.36 -15.31
C ALA A 184 3.65 -41.18 -14.54
N LEU A 185 3.47 -40.03 -15.20
CA LEU A 185 2.94 -38.80 -14.61
C LEU A 185 1.40 -38.69 -14.75
N GLU A 186 0.74 -39.63 -15.44
CA GLU A 186 -0.71 -39.61 -15.60
C GLU A 186 -1.42 -39.72 -14.25
N GLY A 187 -2.43 -38.86 -14.04
CA GLY A 187 -3.20 -38.78 -12.79
C GLY A 187 -2.57 -37.93 -11.69
N LEU A 188 -1.41 -37.30 -11.94
CA LEU A 188 -0.86 -36.27 -11.06
C LEU A 188 -1.35 -34.89 -11.49
N SER A 189 -1.77 -34.05 -10.53
CA SER A 189 -2.17 -32.66 -10.75
C SER A 189 -0.93 -31.77 -10.95
N LEU A 190 -0.25 -31.93 -12.08
CA LEU A 190 0.94 -31.15 -12.44
C LEU A 190 0.56 -29.88 -13.19
N GLN A 191 1.11 -28.76 -12.76
CA GLN A 191 0.95 -27.46 -13.40
C GLN A 191 1.76 -27.36 -14.70
N VAL A 192 3.01 -27.85 -14.68
CA VAL A 192 3.93 -27.76 -15.82
C VAL A 192 4.82 -29.02 -15.93
N VAL A 193 4.84 -29.65 -17.10
CA VAL A 193 5.70 -30.78 -17.44
C VAL A 193 6.56 -30.44 -18.65
N PHE A 194 7.87 -30.28 -18.44
CA PHE A 194 8.85 -30.14 -19.52
C PHE A 194 9.33 -31.51 -19.98
N ALA A 195 9.05 -31.86 -21.24
CA ALA A 195 9.50 -33.10 -21.86
C ALA A 195 10.39 -32.82 -23.07
N CYS A 196 11.59 -33.38 -23.08
CA CYS A 196 12.52 -33.31 -24.21
C CYS A 196 12.71 -34.68 -24.85
N LYS A 197 13.07 -34.69 -26.14
CA LYS A 197 13.39 -35.90 -26.90
C LYS A 197 14.50 -35.62 -27.90
N GLN A 198 15.55 -36.43 -27.84
CA GLN A 198 16.55 -36.52 -28.89
C GLN A 198 15.99 -37.35 -30.05
N THR A 199 15.94 -36.75 -31.25
CA THR A 199 15.62 -37.39 -32.53
C THR A 199 16.83 -37.36 -33.46
N GLU A 200 16.68 -37.91 -34.67
CA GLU A 200 17.70 -37.83 -35.73
C GLU A 200 17.90 -36.39 -36.24
N ASP A 201 16.84 -35.58 -36.26
CA ASP A 201 16.85 -34.19 -36.72
C ASP A 201 17.27 -33.19 -35.62
N GLY A 202 17.39 -33.64 -34.37
CA GLY A 202 17.79 -32.78 -33.25
C GLY A 202 17.08 -33.04 -31.94
N ILE A 203 17.24 -32.11 -31.00
CA ILE A 203 16.48 -32.12 -29.75
C ILE A 203 15.18 -31.35 -29.97
N THR A 204 14.05 -32.02 -29.71
CA THR A 204 12.74 -31.40 -29.65
C THR A 204 12.23 -31.41 -28.22
N GLY A 205 11.30 -30.51 -27.91
CA GLY A 205 10.68 -30.44 -26.61
C GLY A 205 9.19 -30.16 -26.72
N ARG A 206 8.48 -30.42 -25.62
CA ARG A 206 7.11 -29.99 -25.42
C ARG A 206 6.85 -29.72 -23.97
N VAL A 207 5.92 -28.81 -23.72
CA VAL A 207 5.48 -28.43 -22.38
C VAL A 207 4.00 -28.72 -22.26
N ARG A 208 3.63 -29.64 -21.38
CA ARG A 208 2.24 -29.84 -20.96
C ARG A 208 1.95 -28.95 -19.75
N TYR A 209 0.80 -28.29 -19.73
CA TYR A 209 0.47 -27.38 -18.64
C TYR A 209 -1.04 -27.30 -18.37
N ALA A 210 -1.39 -26.86 -17.16
CA ALA A 210 -2.77 -26.61 -16.74
C ALA A 210 -3.31 -25.35 -17.45
N GLY A 211 -4.16 -25.55 -18.47
CA GLY A 211 -4.68 -24.48 -19.34
C GLY A 211 -5.59 -23.49 -18.62
N GLU A 212 -6.22 -23.90 -17.53
CA GLU A 212 -7.04 -23.02 -16.69
C GLU A 212 -6.19 -22.05 -15.85
N GLN A 213 -4.92 -22.40 -15.57
CA GLN A 213 -4.02 -21.62 -14.72
C GLN A 213 -3.02 -20.76 -15.52
N PHE A 214 -2.60 -21.25 -16.69
CA PHE A 214 -1.59 -20.59 -17.51
C PHE A 214 -2.12 -20.21 -18.88
N GLN A 215 -1.85 -18.96 -19.26
CA GLN A 215 -1.98 -18.53 -20.65
C GLN A 215 -0.81 -19.08 -21.48
N GLU A 216 -1.07 -19.42 -22.74
CA GLU A 216 -0.08 -19.94 -23.70
C GLU A 216 1.20 -19.09 -23.73
N ALA A 217 1.05 -17.75 -23.75
CA ALA A 217 2.16 -16.80 -23.77
C ALA A 217 3.10 -16.89 -22.55
N VAL A 218 2.63 -17.34 -21.39
CA VAL A 218 3.47 -17.58 -20.21
C VAL A 218 4.38 -18.78 -20.44
N ILE A 219 3.85 -19.84 -21.05
CA ILE A 219 4.57 -21.07 -21.33
C ILE A 219 5.57 -20.88 -22.48
N GLU A 220 5.20 -20.12 -23.53
CA GLU A 220 6.14 -19.72 -24.59
C GLU A 220 7.33 -18.92 -24.04
N ARG A 221 7.07 -18.07 -23.05
CA ARG A 221 8.11 -17.31 -22.34
C ARG A 221 8.99 -18.22 -21.49
N MET A 222 8.43 -19.19 -20.77
CA MET A 222 9.21 -20.23 -20.07
C MET A 222 10.11 -21.02 -21.02
N ILE A 223 9.62 -21.41 -22.18
CA ILE A 223 10.41 -22.11 -23.20
C ILE A 223 11.55 -21.21 -23.69
N SER A 224 11.27 -19.94 -23.98
CA SER A 224 12.28 -18.97 -24.44
C SER A 224 13.38 -18.76 -23.40
N HIS A 225 13.01 -18.64 -22.12
CA HIS A 225 13.93 -18.57 -20.99
C HIS A 225 14.78 -19.84 -20.85
N TYR A 226 14.16 -21.01 -20.96
CA TYR A 226 14.86 -22.29 -20.89
C TYR A 226 15.94 -22.40 -21.99
N LEU A 227 15.57 -22.06 -23.23
CA LEU A 227 16.50 -22.05 -24.36
C LEU A 227 17.61 -21.00 -24.19
N GLN A 228 17.31 -19.84 -23.61
CA GLN A 228 18.29 -18.79 -23.34
C GLN A 228 19.30 -19.21 -22.27
N ILE A 229 18.85 -19.82 -21.17
CA ILE A 229 19.75 -20.37 -20.15
C ILE A 229 20.65 -21.44 -20.76
N LEU A 230 20.12 -22.34 -21.61
CA LEU A 230 20.91 -23.36 -22.30
C LEU A 230 22.04 -22.74 -23.14
N ARG A 231 21.79 -21.64 -23.87
CA ARG A 231 22.82 -20.93 -24.64
C ARG A 231 23.93 -20.37 -23.77
N GLU A 232 23.58 -19.85 -22.60
CA GLU A 232 24.55 -19.27 -21.67
C GLU A 232 25.46 -20.35 -21.05
N VAL A 233 24.86 -21.44 -20.58
CA VAL A 233 25.58 -22.47 -19.81
C VAL A 233 26.33 -23.47 -20.68
N VAL A 234 25.94 -23.64 -21.95
CA VAL A 234 26.70 -24.49 -22.90
C VAL A 234 28.05 -23.86 -23.25
N VAL A 235 28.12 -22.53 -23.26
CA VAL A 235 29.34 -21.76 -23.57
C VAL A 235 30.25 -21.70 -22.34
N ASP A 236 29.70 -21.43 -21.16
CA ASP A 236 30.48 -21.31 -19.91
C ASP A 236 29.80 -22.05 -18.74
N PRO A 237 30.07 -23.36 -18.58
CA PRO A 237 29.52 -24.16 -17.47
C PRO A 237 30.00 -23.72 -16.08
N LYS A 238 31.01 -22.85 -15.98
CA LYS A 238 31.54 -22.35 -14.70
C LYS A 238 30.90 -21.05 -14.27
N ARG A 239 29.93 -20.54 -15.04
CA ARG A 239 29.18 -19.34 -14.70
C ARG A 239 28.38 -19.54 -13.41
N LEU A 240 28.37 -18.53 -12.57
CA LEU A 240 27.57 -18.49 -11.34
C LEU A 240 26.10 -18.41 -11.70
N VAL A 241 25.25 -19.19 -11.02
CA VAL A 241 23.82 -19.29 -11.34
C VAL A 241 23.13 -17.94 -11.31
N HIS A 242 23.41 -17.12 -10.29
CA HIS A 242 22.79 -15.80 -10.16
C HIS A 242 23.19 -14.83 -11.30
N THR A 243 24.30 -15.11 -12.01
CA THR A 243 24.81 -14.30 -13.13
C THR A 243 24.31 -14.74 -14.50
N ILE A 244 23.74 -15.95 -14.65
CA ILE A 244 23.19 -16.43 -15.92
C ILE A 244 22.00 -15.56 -16.31
N ASP A 245 22.03 -15.01 -17.54
CA ASP A 245 20.93 -14.18 -18.04
C ASP A 245 19.83 -15.06 -18.65
N MET A 246 18.64 -14.98 -18.07
CA MET A 246 17.46 -15.73 -18.50
C MET A 246 16.64 -14.96 -19.54
N LEU A 247 16.66 -13.63 -19.48
CA LEU A 247 15.88 -12.77 -20.37
C LEU A 247 16.43 -12.85 -21.79
N THR A 248 15.53 -12.93 -22.76
CA THR A 248 15.90 -12.74 -24.17
C THR A 248 16.19 -11.26 -24.45
N GLU A 249 16.95 -10.96 -25.50
CA GLU A 249 17.24 -9.57 -25.89
C GLU A 249 15.95 -8.79 -26.22
N ALA A 250 14.96 -9.47 -26.81
CA ALA A 250 13.65 -8.87 -27.10
C ALA A 250 12.90 -8.49 -25.81
N GLU A 251 12.88 -9.37 -24.81
CA GLU A 251 12.24 -9.08 -23.53
C GLU A 251 13.00 -8.02 -22.72
N ARG A 252 14.34 -8.07 -22.73
CA ARG A 252 15.16 -7.01 -22.13
C ARG A 252 14.84 -5.65 -22.76
N THR A 253 14.70 -5.60 -24.09
CA THR A 253 14.31 -4.39 -24.81
C THR A 253 12.91 -3.92 -24.40
N ASP A 254 11.96 -4.84 -24.27
CA ASP A 254 10.59 -4.53 -23.83
C ASP A 254 10.57 -3.92 -22.40
N LEU A 255 11.26 -4.55 -21.46
CA LEU A 255 11.32 -4.13 -20.05
C LEU A 255 12.05 -2.80 -19.86
N LEU A 256 13.13 -2.55 -20.61
CA LEU A 256 13.91 -1.31 -20.49
C LEU A 256 13.31 -0.13 -21.27
N TYR A 257 12.74 -0.38 -22.44
CA TYR A 257 12.38 0.69 -23.38
C TYR A 257 10.89 0.71 -23.70
N THR A 258 10.30 -0.37 -24.19
CA THR A 258 8.91 -0.37 -24.69
C THR A 258 7.91 -0.01 -23.59
N ARG A 259 8.00 -0.66 -22.42
CA ARG A 259 7.12 -0.37 -21.25
C ARG A 259 7.44 0.97 -20.58
N ASN A 260 8.60 1.53 -20.89
CA ASN A 260 9.15 2.75 -20.31
C ASN A 260 9.29 3.87 -21.36
N GLN A 261 8.51 3.80 -22.45
CA GLN A 261 8.47 4.81 -23.49
C GLN A 261 7.62 5.99 -23.04
N THR A 262 8.12 6.71 -22.04
CA THR A 262 7.43 7.81 -21.37
C THR A 262 8.07 9.17 -21.62
N ASP A 263 9.13 9.24 -22.41
CA ASP A 263 9.84 10.48 -22.70
C ASP A 263 8.93 11.41 -23.51
N VAL A 264 8.52 12.53 -22.89
CA VAL A 264 7.64 13.55 -23.49
C VAL A 264 8.40 14.86 -23.54
N PRO A 265 8.64 15.44 -24.73
CA PRO A 265 9.25 16.74 -24.86
C PRO A 265 8.40 17.81 -24.18
N HIS A 266 9.02 18.70 -23.41
CA HIS A 266 8.34 19.85 -22.82
C HIS A 266 9.05 21.15 -23.21
N SER A 267 8.32 22.27 -23.17
CA SER A 267 8.94 23.60 -23.14
C SER A 267 9.94 23.69 -21.98
N ALA A 268 10.88 24.64 -22.03
CA ALA A 268 11.86 24.78 -20.97
C ALA A 268 11.16 24.80 -19.59
N PRO A 269 11.50 23.87 -18.67
CA PRO A 269 10.86 23.79 -17.36
C PRO A 269 10.96 25.13 -16.62
N LYS A 270 9.92 25.44 -15.85
CA LYS A 270 9.88 26.64 -15.00
C LYS A 270 9.55 26.27 -13.56
N PRO A 271 10.10 27.00 -12.57
CA PRO A 271 9.64 26.92 -11.20
C PRO A 271 8.14 27.19 -11.10
N ILE A 272 7.46 26.46 -10.21
CA ILE A 272 5.99 26.48 -10.11
C ILE A 272 5.44 27.89 -9.81
N HIS A 273 6.11 28.67 -8.96
CA HIS A 273 5.67 30.03 -8.65
C HIS A 273 5.66 30.95 -9.88
N GLN A 274 6.58 30.77 -10.85
CA GLN A 274 6.60 31.58 -12.08
C GLN A 274 5.42 31.26 -12.99
N LEU A 275 4.98 30.00 -13.02
CA LEU A 275 3.77 29.63 -13.77
C LEU A 275 2.52 30.27 -13.15
N ILE A 276 2.47 30.34 -11.81
CA ILE A 276 1.40 31.03 -11.08
C ILE A 276 1.44 32.54 -11.35
N GLU A 277 2.61 33.17 -11.36
CA GLU A 277 2.79 34.60 -11.73
C GLU A 277 2.28 34.87 -13.15
N GLU A 278 2.65 34.02 -14.11
CA GLU A 278 2.20 34.13 -15.49
C GLU A 278 0.68 33.95 -15.63
N GLN A 279 0.07 33.08 -14.84
CA GLN A 279 -1.38 32.92 -14.81
C GLN A 279 -2.05 34.12 -14.14
N ALA A 280 -1.48 34.64 -13.04
CA ALA A 280 -2.00 35.81 -12.35
C ALA A 280 -1.99 37.07 -13.22
N ALA A 281 -0.97 37.22 -14.07
CA ALA A 281 -0.93 38.28 -15.08
C ALA A 281 -1.99 38.11 -16.18
N ARG A 282 -2.32 36.86 -16.55
CA ARG A 282 -3.33 36.55 -17.58
C ARG A 282 -4.76 36.77 -17.10
N THR A 283 -5.08 36.32 -15.89
CA THR A 283 -6.45 36.32 -15.35
C THR A 283 -6.52 36.93 -13.94
N PRO A 284 -6.12 38.20 -13.74
CA PRO A 284 -5.91 38.79 -12.41
C PRO A 284 -7.18 38.85 -11.54
N HIS A 285 -8.36 38.88 -12.18
CA HIS A 285 -9.66 39.06 -11.54
C HIS A 285 -10.39 37.76 -11.22
N LEU A 286 -9.91 36.61 -11.73
CA LEU A 286 -10.50 35.32 -11.39
C LEU A 286 -10.18 34.95 -9.94
N THR A 287 -11.04 34.15 -9.33
CA THR A 287 -10.83 33.62 -7.98
C THR A 287 -9.77 32.53 -8.01
N ALA A 288 -8.71 32.67 -7.21
CA ALA A 288 -7.64 31.69 -7.07
C ALA A 288 -7.88 30.75 -5.87
N ALA A 289 -8.29 31.30 -4.74
CA ALA A 289 -8.49 30.54 -3.50
C ALA A 289 -9.78 30.93 -2.78
N VAL A 290 -10.46 29.94 -2.20
CA VAL A 290 -11.71 30.09 -1.45
C VAL A 290 -11.55 29.47 -0.06
N PHE A 291 -11.99 30.18 0.98
CA PHE A 291 -12.02 29.70 2.36
C PHE A 291 -13.28 30.20 3.06
N GLY A 292 -14.28 29.33 3.16
CA GLY A 292 -15.62 29.72 3.60
C GLY A 292 -16.20 30.82 2.71
N HIS A 293 -16.53 31.97 3.31
CA HIS A 293 -17.03 33.15 2.60
C HIS A 293 -15.91 34.08 2.11
N LYS A 294 -14.65 33.87 2.51
CA LYS A 294 -13.51 34.68 2.07
C LYS A 294 -12.93 34.10 0.77
N THR A 295 -12.50 34.99 -0.13
CA THR A 295 -11.88 34.62 -1.39
C THR A 295 -10.67 35.50 -1.69
N LEU A 296 -9.71 34.98 -2.45
CA LEU A 296 -8.63 35.76 -3.06
C LEU A 296 -8.70 35.64 -4.56
N THR A 297 -8.57 36.77 -5.26
CA THR A 297 -8.29 36.75 -6.69
C THR A 297 -6.84 36.35 -6.96
N TYR A 298 -6.53 36.00 -8.20
CA TYR A 298 -5.15 35.75 -8.63
C TYR A 298 -4.21 36.92 -8.36
N ALA A 299 -4.64 38.15 -8.64
CA ALA A 299 -3.83 39.35 -8.36
C ALA A 299 -3.56 39.52 -6.87
N GLN A 300 -4.59 39.34 -6.03
CA GLN A 300 -4.46 39.47 -4.57
C GLN A 300 -3.56 38.40 -3.98
N LEU A 301 -3.72 37.13 -4.40
CA LEU A 301 -2.88 36.03 -3.94
C LEU A 301 -1.41 36.29 -4.30
N ASN A 302 -1.14 36.63 -5.57
CA ASN A 302 0.21 36.90 -6.04
C ASN A 302 0.83 38.10 -5.31
N GLY A 303 0.09 39.20 -5.20
CA GLY A 303 0.55 40.43 -4.56
C GLY A 303 0.86 40.24 -3.07
N LYS A 304 -0.01 39.54 -2.34
CA LYS A 304 0.22 39.25 -0.90
C LYS A 304 1.40 38.31 -0.69
N ALA A 305 1.55 37.30 -1.56
CA ALA A 305 2.72 36.42 -1.52
C ALA A 305 4.02 37.16 -1.84
N ASN A 306 3.99 38.16 -2.73
CA ASN A 306 5.14 39.01 -3.03
C ASN A 306 5.58 39.83 -1.81
N PHE A 307 4.64 40.50 -1.13
CA PHE A 307 4.95 41.25 0.10
C PHE A 307 5.60 40.36 1.16
N LEU A 308 5.01 39.19 1.40
CA LEU A 308 5.53 38.21 2.35
C LEU A 308 6.93 37.72 1.93
N ALA A 309 7.16 37.45 0.65
CA ALA A 309 8.45 37.01 0.13
C ALA A 309 9.56 38.07 0.32
N ARG A 310 9.25 39.38 0.14
CA ARG A 310 10.22 40.46 0.40
C ARG A 310 10.64 40.49 1.87
N MET A 311 9.66 40.43 2.77
CA MET A 311 9.92 40.39 4.21
C MET A 311 10.75 39.15 4.60
N LEU A 312 10.46 37.98 4.02
CA LEU A 312 11.24 36.76 4.29
C LEU A 312 12.70 36.91 3.84
N LYS A 313 12.93 37.52 2.67
CA LYS A 313 14.29 37.82 2.19
C LYS A 313 15.03 38.79 3.09
N ASP A 314 14.37 39.81 3.61
CA ASP A 314 14.98 40.76 4.56
C ASP A 314 15.38 40.07 5.87
N ARG A 315 14.78 38.91 6.18
CA ARG A 315 15.13 38.03 7.30
C ARG A 315 16.13 36.93 6.94
N GLY A 316 16.73 37.00 5.75
CA GLY A 316 17.78 36.09 5.30
C GLY A 316 17.28 34.78 4.67
N ILE A 317 15.99 34.66 4.38
CA ILE A 317 15.43 33.49 3.69
C ILE A 317 15.71 33.58 2.19
N GLY A 318 16.16 32.48 1.59
CA GLY A 318 16.36 32.37 0.15
C GLY A 318 16.73 30.95 -0.27
N ARG A 319 17.41 30.83 -1.41
CA ARG A 319 17.86 29.53 -1.95
C ARG A 319 18.69 28.76 -0.91
N GLY A 320 18.28 27.51 -0.66
CA GLY A 320 18.89 26.63 0.35
C GLY A 320 18.26 26.71 1.74
N SER A 321 17.31 27.62 1.97
CA SER A 321 16.51 27.65 3.20
C SER A 321 15.35 26.65 3.14
N TYR A 322 15.04 26.04 4.29
CA TYR A 322 13.88 25.17 4.50
C TYR A 322 12.96 25.82 5.54
N VAL A 323 11.88 26.45 5.08
CA VAL A 323 11.02 27.30 5.93
C VAL A 323 9.88 26.47 6.52
N PRO A 324 9.83 26.25 7.85
CA PRO A 324 8.72 25.59 8.49
C PRO A 324 7.46 26.46 8.45
N VAL A 325 6.35 25.83 8.09
CA VAL A 325 5.02 26.43 7.98
C VAL A 325 4.08 25.64 8.88
N LEU A 326 3.62 26.27 9.97
CA LEU A 326 2.81 25.65 11.01
C LEU A 326 1.50 26.44 11.16
N MET A 327 0.48 26.03 10.40
CA MET A 327 -0.82 26.70 10.39
C MET A 327 -1.91 25.76 9.91
N ASN A 328 -3.15 26.02 10.31
CA ASN A 328 -4.31 25.34 9.77
C ASN A 328 -4.57 25.77 8.32
N ARG A 329 -5.42 24.99 7.63
CA ARG A 329 -5.89 25.35 6.28
C ARG A 329 -6.57 26.72 6.33
N SER A 330 -6.09 27.63 5.50
CA SER A 330 -6.55 29.01 5.44
C SER A 330 -5.98 29.69 4.19
N LEU A 331 -6.45 30.89 3.87
CA LEU A 331 -5.84 31.72 2.84
C LEU A 331 -4.37 32.08 3.19
N ASN A 332 -4.06 32.19 4.49
CA ASN A 332 -2.71 32.45 5.00
C ASN A 332 -1.75 31.33 4.62
N LEU A 333 -2.21 30.07 4.61
CA LEU A 333 -1.43 28.92 4.16
C LEU A 333 -1.03 29.07 2.70
N VAL A 334 -1.97 29.33 1.80
CA VAL A 334 -1.67 29.44 0.36
C VAL A 334 -0.71 30.61 0.09
N ILE A 335 -0.92 31.76 0.75
CA ILE A 335 -0.02 32.92 0.67
C ILE A 335 1.40 32.55 1.16
N SER A 336 1.49 31.87 2.30
CA SER A 336 2.76 31.48 2.93
C SER A 336 3.59 30.57 2.04
N LEU A 337 2.99 29.50 1.54
CA LEU A 337 3.69 28.53 0.70
C LEU A 337 4.18 29.16 -0.61
N LEU A 338 3.34 30.01 -1.24
CA LEU A 338 3.72 30.74 -2.46
C LEU A 338 4.84 31.75 -2.19
N ALA A 339 4.78 32.47 -1.06
CA ALA A 339 5.82 33.42 -0.67
C ALA A 339 7.17 32.74 -0.46
N VAL A 340 7.19 31.59 0.22
CA VAL A 340 8.42 30.79 0.41
C VAL A 340 9.01 30.39 -0.95
N MET A 341 8.20 29.85 -1.87
CA MET A 341 8.67 29.50 -3.22
C MET A 341 9.27 30.70 -3.98
N LYS A 342 8.66 31.89 -3.86
CA LYS A 342 9.15 33.14 -4.49
C LYS A 342 10.49 33.62 -3.95
N THR A 343 10.90 33.19 -2.75
CA THR A 343 12.25 33.46 -2.24
C THR A 343 13.33 32.52 -2.80
N GLY A 344 12.91 31.42 -3.47
CA GLY A 344 13.77 30.31 -3.86
C GLY A 344 14.03 29.29 -2.75
N ALA A 345 13.38 29.45 -1.59
CA ALA A 345 13.42 28.49 -0.48
C ALA A 345 12.36 27.39 -0.67
N ALA A 346 12.53 26.28 0.04
CA ALA A 346 11.54 25.22 0.13
C ALA A 346 10.65 25.40 1.36
N PHE A 347 9.34 25.18 1.21
CA PHE A 347 8.43 25.15 2.36
C PHE A 347 8.44 23.77 3.02
N VAL A 348 8.26 23.75 4.34
CA VAL A 348 8.18 22.54 5.16
C VAL A 348 6.87 22.58 5.95
N PRO A 349 5.79 21.99 5.42
CA PRO A 349 4.50 22.02 6.08
C PRO A 349 4.52 21.09 7.29
N LEU A 350 4.17 21.60 8.46
CA LEU A 350 4.14 20.86 9.72
C LEU A 350 2.71 20.74 10.22
N ASP A 351 2.41 19.60 10.85
CA ASP A 351 1.13 19.36 11.48
C ASP A 351 1.00 20.15 12.79
N VAL A 352 -0.03 20.98 12.88
CA VAL A 352 -0.35 21.77 14.08
C VAL A 352 -0.76 20.88 15.26
N GLN A 353 -1.40 19.74 14.97
CA GLN A 353 -1.90 18.79 15.97
C GLN A 353 -0.80 17.88 16.52
N SER A 354 0.37 17.86 15.88
CA SER A 354 1.49 17.04 16.35
C SER A 354 1.97 17.50 17.75
N PRO A 355 2.42 16.57 18.61
CA PRO A 355 2.91 16.90 19.95
C PRO A 355 4.01 17.96 19.92
N ASN A 356 4.03 18.84 20.94
CA ASN A 356 4.97 19.97 21.01
C ASN A 356 6.44 19.52 21.00
N GLU A 357 6.77 18.37 21.60
CA GLU A 357 8.13 17.81 21.55
C GLU A 357 8.55 17.43 20.13
N ARG A 358 7.65 16.77 19.38
CA ARG A 358 7.88 16.42 17.96
C ARG A 358 8.03 17.66 17.09
N LYS A 359 7.16 18.66 17.27
CA LYS A 359 7.27 19.96 16.56
C LYS A 359 8.62 20.61 16.84
N LYS A 360 9.05 20.63 18.11
CA LYS A 360 10.35 21.20 18.50
C LYS A 360 11.52 20.46 17.83
N GLN A 361 11.52 19.13 17.87
CA GLN A 361 12.59 18.33 17.25
C GLN A 361 12.74 18.63 15.75
N LEU A 362 11.62 18.74 15.02
CA LEU A 362 11.63 19.09 13.60
C LEU A 362 12.12 20.52 13.34
N LEU A 363 11.69 21.47 14.18
CA LEU A 363 12.15 22.86 14.07
C LEU A 363 13.64 23.01 14.36
N ASP A 364 14.15 22.27 15.36
CA ASP A 364 15.58 22.25 15.70
C ASP A 364 16.42 21.63 14.57
N GLU A 365 15.90 20.60 13.88
CA GLU A 365 16.57 20.00 12.71
C GLU A 365 16.65 20.95 11.52
N LEU A 366 15.60 21.74 11.26
CA LEU A 366 15.53 22.66 10.12
C LEU A 366 16.46 23.88 10.26
N ASP A 367 16.82 24.26 11.50
CA ASP A 367 17.65 25.44 11.84
C ASP A 367 17.27 26.71 11.06
N CYS A 368 15.98 26.90 10.80
CA CYS A 368 15.48 28.01 10.01
C CYS A 368 15.34 29.28 10.89
N PRO A 369 15.78 30.47 10.42
CA PRO A 369 15.67 31.69 11.20
C PRO A 369 14.24 32.22 11.32
N VAL A 370 13.26 31.63 10.62
CA VAL A 370 11.86 32.02 10.62
C VAL A 370 10.97 30.78 10.64
N THR A 371 9.90 30.80 11.44
CA THR A 371 8.78 29.85 11.34
C THR A 371 7.52 30.65 10.98
N LEU A 372 6.84 30.28 9.89
CA LEU A 372 5.57 30.91 9.55
C LEU A 372 4.43 30.27 10.35
N ILE A 373 3.65 31.09 11.05
CA ILE A 373 2.50 30.62 11.84
C ILE A 373 1.22 31.38 11.48
N GLY A 374 0.09 30.69 11.59
CA GLY A 374 -1.24 31.30 11.46
C GLY A 374 -1.67 32.02 12.75
N PRO A 375 -2.65 32.95 12.68
CA PRO A 375 -3.16 33.68 13.85
C PRO A 375 -3.71 32.76 14.95
N GLU A 376 -4.19 31.57 14.58
CA GLU A 376 -4.72 30.55 15.49
C GLU A 376 -3.64 29.94 16.39
N ILE A 377 -2.40 29.80 15.90
CA ILE A 377 -1.29 29.21 16.65
C ILE A 377 -0.63 30.25 17.57
N HIS A 378 -0.71 31.54 17.22
CA HIS A 378 -0.16 32.62 18.03
C HIS A 378 -0.75 32.66 19.47
N GLN A 379 -1.94 32.09 19.67
CA GLN A 379 -2.61 32.08 20.97
C GLN A 379 -1.98 31.10 21.99
N GLU A 380 -0.96 30.31 21.61
CA GLU A 380 -0.17 29.46 22.52
C GLU A 380 1.18 30.12 22.90
N PRO A 381 1.28 30.82 24.05
CA PRO A 381 2.43 31.69 24.35
C PRO A 381 3.74 30.92 24.55
N SER A 382 3.66 29.68 25.04
CA SER A 382 4.81 28.79 25.24
C SER A 382 5.48 28.41 23.93
N PHE A 383 4.71 28.23 22.86
CA PHE A 383 5.22 27.81 21.55
C PHE A 383 5.78 29.00 20.74
N VAL A 384 5.13 30.17 20.82
CA VAL A 384 5.62 31.40 20.18
C VAL A 384 6.97 31.83 20.79
N GLN A 385 7.19 31.64 22.09
CA GLN A 385 8.49 31.92 22.72
C GLN A 385 9.59 30.91 22.31
N MET A 386 9.21 29.70 21.92
CA MET A 386 10.15 28.67 21.45
C MET A 386 10.61 28.87 20.00
N THR A 387 9.92 29.72 19.21
CA THR A 387 10.12 29.82 17.76
C THR A 387 10.42 31.25 17.33
N ARG A 388 11.16 31.42 16.22
CA ARG A 388 11.32 32.72 15.55
C ARG A 388 10.10 33.00 14.69
N ALA A 389 8.94 33.06 15.33
CA ALA A 389 7.64 33.06 14.69
C ALA A 389 7.38 34.35 13.88
N VAL A 390 6.77 34.16 12.72
CA VAL A 390 6.23 35.22 11.88
C VAL A 390 4.76 34.91 11.66
N ILE A 391 3.91 35.73 12.24
CA ILE A 391 2.47 35.61 12.12
C ILE A 391 2.07 36.08 10.73
N VAL A 392 1.32 35.25 10.02
CA VAL A 392 0.81 35.55 8.68
C VAL A 392 -0.69 35.77 8.79
N ASP A 393 -1.12 37.01 8.61
CA ASP A 393 -2.53 37.37 8.49
C ASP A 393 -2.77 38.06 7.14
N ALA A 394 -3.60 37.44 6.29
CA ALA A 394 -3.94 37.96 4.97
C ALA A 394 -4.58 39.36 5.05
N ASP A 395 -5.28 39.69 6.13
CA ASP A 395 -5.94 40.99 6.27
C ASP A 395 -4.92 42.12 6.54
N ASP A 396 -3.74 41.80 7.09
CA ASP A 396 -2.65 42.74 7.38
C ASP A 396 -1.58 42.83 6.27
N ILE A 397 -1.63 41.92 5.29
CA ILE A 397 -0.62 41.84 4.21
C ILE A 397 -1.03 42.71 3.03
N GLN A 398 -0.15 43.63 2.66
CA GLN A 398 -0.31 44.47 1.47
C GLN A 398 -0.02 43.69 0.18
N GLU A 399 -0.53 44.18 -0.94
CA GLU A 399 -0.21 43.64 -2.26
C GLU A 399 1.00 44.36 -2.85
N GLU A 400 1.94 43.61 -3.42
CA GLU A 400 3.11 44.16 -4.08
C GLU A 400 3.41 43.51 -5.44
N GLU A 401 4.22 44.18 -6.26
CA GLU A 401 4.68 43.66 -7.55
C GLU A 401 5.60 42.44 -7.38
N ASP A 402 5.82 41.68 -8.46
CA ASP A 402 6.65 40.48 -8.46
C ASP A 402 8.12 40.77 -8.07
N LEU A 403 8.74 39.78 -7.43
CA LEU A 403 10.15 39.86 -7.08
C LEU A 403 11.01 39.30 -8.21
N THR A 404 12.11 39.97 -8.50
CA THR A 404 13.15 39.39 -9.36
C THR A 404 14.07 38.49 -8.52
N VAL A 405 13.73 37.20 -8.43
CA VAL A 405 14.57 36.16 -7.81
C VAL A 405 14.86 35.08 -8.85
N GLN A 406 16.13 34.70 -8.99
CA GLN A 406 16.50 33.57 -9.81
C GLN A 406 16.29 32.28 -9.02
N VAL A 407 15.36 31.44 -9.49
CA VAL A 407 15.10 30.11 -8.96
C VAL A 407 15.29 29.10 -10.09
N ASP A 408 16.04 28.04 -9.82
CA ASP A 408 16.27 26.97 -10.78
C ASP A 408 15.20 25.88 -10.60
N VAL A 409 14.84 25.17 -11.67
CA VAL A 409 13.88 24.05 -11.56
C VAL A 409 14.42 22.87 -10.75
N ASN A 410 15.73 22.77 -10.58
CA ASN A 410 16.36 21.80 -9.69
C ASN A 410 16.40 22.30 -8.24
N ASP A 411 15.94 23.52 -7.93
CA ASP A 411 15.82 23.92 -6.53
C ASP A 411 14.69 23.16 -5.83
N PRO A 412 14.87 22.80 -4.55
CA PRO A 412 13.81 22.26 -3.71
C PRO A 412 12.58 23.19 -3.68
N ILE A 413 11.40 22.63 -3.96
CA ILE A 413 10.12 23.32 -3.76
C ILE A 413 9.58 23.07 -2.35
N TYR A 414 9.74 21.85 -1.84
CA TYR A 414 9.29 21.48 -0.50
C TYR A 414 10.14 20.40 0.14
N VAL A 415 9.97 20.27 1.45
CA VAL A 415 10.36 19.08 2.22
C VAL A 415 9.15 18.56 2.97
N ILE A 416 8.84 17.28 2.80
CA ILE A 416 7.73 16.63 3.50
C ILE A 416 8.28 15.50 4.36
N TYR A 417 7.94 15.53 5.65
CA TYR A 417 8.36 14.52 6.60
C TYR A 417 7.48 13.28 6.51
N THR A 418 8.13 12.12 6.47
CA THR A 418 7.49 10.81 6.49
C THR A 418 8.01 10.00 7.69
N SER A 419 7.27 8.97 8.12
CA SER A 419 7.72 8.04 9.15
C SER A 419 9.03 7.36 8.75
N GLY A 420 9.90 7.10 9.74
CA GLY A 420 11.23 6.55 9.51
C GLY A 420 11.44 5.20 10.18
N SER A 421 12.05 4.26 9.45
CA SER A 421 12.38 2.92 9.95
C SER A 421 13.31 2.87 11.18
N THR A 422 13.97 3.99 11.52
CA THR A 422 14.86 4.18 12.69
C THR A 422 14.20 5.05 13.77
N GLY A 423 12.86 5.09 13.80
CA GLY A 423 12.06 5.87 14.74
C GLY A 423 12.10 7.40 14.62
N LYS A 424 12.93 7.95 13.73
CA LYS A 424 13.02 9.38 13.46
C LYS A 424 12.34 9.74 12.14
N PRO A 425 11.48 10.78 12.10
CA PRO A 425 10.90 11.28 10.86
C PRO A 425 11.98 11.65 9.85
N LYS A 426 11.74 11.39 8.57
CA LYS A 426 12.67 11.70 7.48
C LYS A 426 12.05 12.71 6.51
N GLY A 427 12.73 13.82 6.28
CA GLY A 427 12.28 14.87 5.37
C GLY A 427 12.65 14.55 3.91
N ALA A 428 11.69 14.19 3.05
CA ALA A 428 11.93 13.99 1.63
C ALA A 428 12.04 15.33 0.90
N VAL A 429 13.19 15.59 0.26
CA VAL A 429 13.48 16.85 -0.43
C VAL A 429 13.10 16.73 -1.91
N VAL A 430 12.08 17.49 -2.34
CA VAL A 430 11.55 17.41 -3.72
C VAL A 430 11.84 18.69 -4.50
N PRO A 431 12.38 18.61 -5.72
CA PRO A 431 12.66 19.77 -6.55
C PRO A 431 11.46 20.22 -7.40
N HIS A 432 11.49 21.47 -7.86
CA HIS A 432 10.47 22.03 -8.75
C HIS A 432 10.26 21.20 -10.03
N ILE A 433 11.33 20.62 -10.61
CA ILE A 433 11.27 19.88 -11.87
C ILE A 433 10.36 18.65 -11.79
N GLY A 434 10.36 17.94 -10.66
CA GLY A 434 9.50 16.78 -10.46
C GLY A 434 8.02 17.17 -10.39
N ILE A 435 7.70 18.26 -9.69
CA ILE A 435 6.34 18.80 -9.62
C ILE A 435 5.90 19.42 -10.94
N PHE A 436 6.80 20.09 -11.65
CA PHE A 436 6.53 20.58 -13.01
C PHE A 436 6.15 19.41 -13.94
N ASN A 437 6.95 18.35 -13.96
CA ASN A 437 6.67 17.16 -14.77
C ASN A 437 5.34 16.50 -14.38
N ARG A 438 5.06 16.39 -13.07
CA ARG A 438 3.80 15.88 -12.54
C ARG A 438 2.61 16.69 -13.05
N PHE A 439 2.64 18.02 -12.92
CA PHE A 439 1.56 18.91 -13.34
C PHE A 439 1.38 18.87 -14.86
N ARG A 440 2.46 18.85 -15.65
CA ARG A 440 2.37 18.69 -17.10
C ARG A 440 1.65 17.42 -17.53
N TRP A 441 1.92 16.29 -16.87
CA TRP A 441 1.14 15.07 -17.11
C TRP A 441 -0.33 15.23 -16.70
N MET A 442 -0.61 15.93 -15.59
CA MET A 442 -1.97 16.20 -15.14
C MET A 442 -2.75 17.08 -16.13
N ASP A 443 -2.09 18.05 -16.77
CA ASP A 443 -2.69 18.89 -17.82
C ASP A 443 -3.24 18.03 -18.96
N GLU A 444 -2.44 17.06 -19.42
CA GLU A 444 -2.81 16.17 -20.52
C GLU A 444 -3.88 15.14 -20.11
N HIS A 445 -3.83 14.67 -18.86
CA HIS A 445 -4.69 13.58 -18.41
C HIS A 445 -6.06 14.06 -17.88
N TYR A 446 -6.08 15.14 -17.11
CA TYR A 446 -7.28 15.68 -16.45
C TYR A 446 -7.82 16.96 -17.09
N GLY A 447 -6.96 17.77 -17.74
CA GLY A 447 -7.39 18.96 -18.49
C GLY A 447 -8.07 20.04 -17.63
N CYS A 448 -7.36 20.58 -16.64
CA CYS A 448 -7.86 21.68 -15.80
C CYS A 448 -8.02 22.98 -16.59
N THR A 449 -9.11 23.70 -16.30
CA THR A 449 -9.42 25.02 -16.85
C THR A 449 -9.89 25.99 -15.76
N GLU A 450 -10.18 27.24 -16.14
CA GLU A 450 -10.73 28.25 -15.23
C GLU A 450 -12.11 27.92 -14.63
N GLN A 451 -12.79 26.90 -15.18
CA GLN A 451 -14.07 26.40 -14.67
C GLN A 451 -13.91 25.38 -13.55
N ASP A 452 -12.70 24.85 -13.35
CA ASP A 452 -12.46 23.78 -12.39
C ASP A 452 -12.25 24.31 -10.97
N ALA A 453 -12.81 23.57 -10.02
CA ALA A 453 -12.65 23.80 -8.60
C ALA A 453 -12.12 22.52 -7.94
N ILE A 454 -10.99 22.64 -7.25
CA ILE A 454 -10.28 21.53 -6.63
C ILE A 454 -10.46 21.64 -5.12
N PHE A 455 -10.88 20.55 -4.49
CA PHE A 455 -11.07 20.53 -3.04
C PHE A 455 -9.78 20.10 -2.32
N GLN A 456 -9.32 20.91 -1.37
CA GLN A 456 -8.08 20.69 -0.62
C GLN A 456 -8.33 19.76 0.59
N THR A 457 -8.67 18.50 0.32
CA THR A 457 -9.05 17.50 1.34
C THR A 457 -7.86 16.87 2.04
N THR A 458 -6.69 16.81 1.41
CA THR A 458 -5.50 16.16 1.97
C THR A 458 -4.86 17.07 3.02
N PRO A 459 -4.38 16.60 4.19
CA PRO A 459 -3.63 17.48 5.08
C PRO A 459 -2.37 18.02 4.39
N HIS A 460 -2.03 19.29 4.61
CA HIS A 460 -0.99 19.99 3.84
C HIS A 460 0.45 19.52 4.14
N HIS A 461 0.63 18.73 5.21
CA HIS A 461 1.87 18.02 5.52
C HIS A 461 2.02 16.68 4.78
N TYR A 462 1.09 16.32 3.89
CA TYR A 462 1.25 15.25 2.89
C TYR A 462 1.46 15.82 1.50
N ASP A 463 2.19 15.10 0.67
CA ASP A 463 2.59 15.51 -0.67
C ASP A 463 1.43 15.61 -1.66
N SER A 464 0.41 14.77 -1.54
CA SER A 464 -0.82 14.89 -2.34
C SER A 464 -1.52 16.24 -2.18
N SER A 465 -1.31 16.97 -1.08
CA SER A 465 -1.87 18.32 -0.95
C SER A 465 -1.29 19.32 -1.95
N VAL A 466 -0.05 19.10 -2.43
CA VAL A 466 0.68 20.04 -3.29
C VAL A 466 -0.04 20.23 -4.63
N TRP A 467 -0.56 19.16 -5.23
CA TRP A 467 -1.33 19.30 -6.48
C TRP A 467 -2.67 19.97 -6.23
N GLN A 468 -3.33 19.70 -5.09
CA GLN A 468 -4.60 20.35 -4.75
C GLN A 468 -4.45 21.87 -4.55
N LEU A 469 -3.30 22.27 -3.99
CA LEU A 469 -2.99 23.67 -3.68
C LEU A 469 -2.55 24.47 -4.91
N PHE A 470 -1.72 23.88 -5.79
CA PHE A 470 -1.02 24.67 -6.81
C PHE A 470 -1.40 24.33 -8.24
N TRP A 471 -1.75 23.10 -8.57
CA TRP A 471 -2.08 22.74 -9.95
C TRP A 471 -3.20 23.59 -10.57
N PRO A 472 -4.36 23.84 -9.91
CA PRO A 472 -5.39 24.70 -10.50
C PRO A 472 -4.91 26.14 -10.74
N LEU A 473 -3.94 26.61 -9.95
CA LEU A 473 -3.38 27.96 -10.05
C LEU A 473 -2.54 28.17 -11.31
N LEU A 474 -2.21 27.10 -12.05
CA LEU A 474 -1.53 27.19 -13.34
C LEU A 474 -2.51 27.45 -14.50
N HIS A 475 -3.81 27.24 -14.30
CA HIS A 475 -4.80 27.19 -15.39
C HIS A 475 -6.00 28.14 -15.22
N GLY A 476 -5.97 29.01 -14.20
CA GLY A 476 -7.08 29.92 -13.91
C GLY A 476 -8.18 29.28 -13.05
N GLY A 477 -8.04 28.01 -12.66
CA GLY A 477 -8.97 27.32 -11.77
C GLY A 477 -8.85 27.81 -10.33
N ARG A 478 -9.64 27.23 -9.42
CA ARG A 478 -9.62 27.63 -8.00
C ARG A 478 -9.37 26.47 -7.05
N THR A 479 -8.60 26.73 -6.00
CA THR A 479 -8.46 25.85 -4.84
C THR A 479 -9.49 26.22 -3.77
N VAL A 480 -10.24 25.23 -3.30
CA VAL A 480 -11.24 25.39 -2.25
C VAL A 480 -10.71 24.74 -0.98
N LEU A 481 -10.58 25.53 0.08
CA LEU A 481 -10.05 25.11 1.37
C LEU A 481 -11.22 24.84 2.35
N PRO A 482 -11.23 23.70 3.04
CA PRO A 482 -12.19 23.46 4.11
C PRO A 482 -11.93 24.42 5.29
N ILE A 483 -13.02 24.89 5.91
CA ILE A 483 -12.99 25.73 7.13
C ILE A 483 -12.63 24.91 8.38
N PRO A 484 -12.22 25.52 9.51
CA PRO A 484 -11.78 24.77 10.69
C PRO A 484 -12.87 23.85 11.27
N GLU A 485 -14.14 24.22 11.14
CA GLU A 485 -15.30 23.43 11.58
C GLU A 485 -15.64 22.29 10.61
N PHE A 486 -14.91 22.18 9.50
CA PHE A 486 -15.10 21.13 8.52
C PHE A 486 -14.53 19.80 9.02
N GLU A 487 -15.43 18.87 9.27
CA GLU A 487 -15.13 17.48 9.54
C GLU A 487 -15.22 16.68 8.23
N MET A 488 -14.34 15.69 8.06
CA MET A 488 -14.35 14.77 6.91
C MET A 488 -15.53 13.77 6.99
N THR A 489 -16.73 14.25 7.31
CA THR A 489 -17.99 13.50 7.25
C THR A 489 -18.53 13.49 5.84
N LEU A 490 -19.29 12.45 5.51
CA LEU A 490 -19.91 12.34 4.19
C LEU A 490 -20.81 13.55 3.89
N ASP A 491 -21.63 14.00 4.86
CA ASP A 491 -22.55 15.12 4.67
C ASP A 491 -21.84 16.44 4.36
N GLN A 492 -20.80 16.76 5.13
CA GLN A 492 -20.06 18.00 4.90
C GLN A 492 -19.26 17.94 3.60
N VAL A 493 -18.69 16.78 3.25
CA VAL A 493 -18.01 16.58 1.95
C VAL A 493 -18.99 16.79 0.80
N LEU A 494 -20.17 16.15 0.83
CA LEU A 494 -21.18 16.28 -0.23
C LEU A 494 -21.70 17.73 -0.33
N HIS A 495 -21.95 18.36 0.82
CA HIS A 495 -22.35 19.77 0.87
C HIS A 495 -21.26 20.66 0.24
N ALA A 496 -19.99 20.47 0.59
CA ALA A 496 -18.89 21.23 0.02
C ALA A 496 -18.76 21.02 -1.51
N ILE A 497 -18.87 19.77 -1.98
CA ILE A 497 -18.83 19.47 -3.42
C ILE A 497 -19.94 20.21 -4.15
N SER A 498 -21.17 20.15 -3.63
CA SER A 498 -22.32 20.83 -4.21
C SER A 498 -22.19 22.36 -4.15
N THR A 499 -21.87 22.93 -3.00
CA THR A 499 -21.80 24.38 -2.78
C THR A 499 -20.68 25.04 -3.58
N TYR A 500 -19.49 24.44 -3.59
CA TYR A 500 -18.33 25.01 -4.27
C TYR A 500 -18.15 24.51 -5.71
N GLN A 501 -19.04 23.63 -6.17
CA GLN A 501 -19.04 23.01 -7.50
C GLN A 501 -17.68 22.36 -7.81
N ILE A 502 -17.24 21.48 -6.90
CA ILE A 502 -15.95 20.79 -7.01
C ILE A 502 -15.98 19.87 -8.22
N THR A 503 -14.99 19.98 -9.11
CA THR A 503 -14.92 19.20 -10.34
C THR A 503 -13.86 18.09 -10.28
N ILE A 504 -12.82 18.29 -9.47
CA ILE A 504 -11.70 17.35 -9.31
C ILE A 504 -11.37 17.23 -7.83
N THR A 505 -11.33 15.99 -7.33
CA THR A 505 -10.94 15.69 -5.94
C THR A 505 -10.29 14.32 -5.87
N ASP A 506 -9.61 14.04 -4.76
CA ASP A 506 -9.20 12.70 -4.38
C ASP A 506 -9.92 12.20 -3.13
N PHE A 507 -9.96 10.88 -2.99
CA PHE A 507 -10.31 10.18 -1.76
C PHE A 507 -9.34 9.03 -1.53
N VAL A 508 -9.11 8.71 -0.26
CA VAL A 508 -8.57 7.39 0.07
C VAL A 508 -9.67 6.33 -0.17
N PRO A 509 -9.33 5.13 -0.67
CA PRO A 509 -10.31 4.09 -1.00
C PRO A 509 -11.30 3.76 0.12
N SER A 510 -10.86 3.76 1.38
CA SER A 510 -11.74 3.56 2.54
C SER A 510 -12.86 4.61 2.67
N VAL A 511 -12.56 5.90 2.44
CA VAL A 511 -13.56 6.98 2.44
C VAL A 511 -14.48 6.87 1.23
N PHE A 512 -13.93 6.51 0.07
CA PHE A 512 -14.72 6.28 -1.14
C PHE A 512 -15.71 5.12 -0.97
N ASN A 513 -15.30 4.01 -0.37
CA ASN A 513 -16.17 2.88 -0.10
C ASN A 513 -17.33 3.26 0.82
N LEU A 514 -17.06 4.04 1.87
CA LEU A 514 -18.11 4.56 2.75
C LEU A 514 -19.12 5.42 1.99
N LEU A 515 -18.65 6.27 1.07
CA LEU A 515 -19.52 7.08 0.22
C LEU A 515 -20.40 6.19 -0.66
N VAL A 516 -19.84 5.15 -1.28
CA VAL A 516 -20.57 4.22 -2.15
C VAL A 516 -21.62 3.42 -1.37
N ASP A 517 -21.29 2.92 -0.18
CA ASP A 517 -22.22 2.16 0.66
C ASP A 517 -23.48 2.96 1.02
N GLN A 518 -23.35 4.29 1.14
CA GLN A 518 -24.49 5.16 1.46
C GLN A 518 -25.35 5.53 0.23
N MET A 519 -24.83 5.38 -0.99
CA MET A 519 -25.52 5.75 -2.24
C MET A 519 -26.86 5.06 -2.46
N GLU A 520 -27.03 3.83 -1.96
CA GLU A 520 -28.29 3.08 -2.12
C GLU A 520 -29.46 3.70 -1.32
N THR A 521 -29.15 4.39 -0.22
CA THR A 521 -30.17 4.88 0.72
C THR A 521 -30.37 6.39 0.69
N ARG A 522 -29.53 7.12 -0.04
CA ARG A 522 -29.39 8.59 0.01
C ARG A 522 -29.46 9.21 -1.38
N MET A 523 -30.60 9.79 -1.74
CA MET A 523 -30.82 10.39 -3.07
C MET A 523 -30.05 11.70 -3.28
N ASP A 524 -29.77 12.45 -2.21
CA ASP A 524 -29.03 13.72 -2.21
C ASP A 524 -27.58 13.58 -2.70
N ILE A 525 -27.00 12.38 -2.59
CA ILE A 525 -25.66 12.08 -3.10
C ILE A 525 -25.57 12.28 -4.61
N HIS A 526 -26.65 11.95 -5.34
CA HIS A 526 -26.65 12.08 -6.79
C HIS A 526 -26.51 13.54 -7.24
N ASP A 527 -27.29 14.43 -6.63
CA ASP A 527 -27.26 15.86 -6.97
C ASP A 527 -25.94 16.49 -6.52
N SER A 528 -25.44 16.07 -5.35
CA SER A 528 -24.22 16.63 -4.76
C SER A 528 -22.96 16.32 -5.57
N LEU A 529 -22.85 15.12 -6.14
CA LEU A 529 -21.67 14.70 -6.90
C LEU A 529 -21.73 15.01 -8.40
N SER A 530 -22.80 15.65 -8.87
CA SER A 530 -23.04 15.93 -10.29
C SER A 530 -22.00 16.83 -10.97
N SER A 531 -21.23 17.61 -10.19
CA SER A 531 -20.16 18.49 -10.68
C SER A 531 -18.83 17.77 -10.89
N ILE A 532 -18.64 16.58 -10.30
CA ILE A 532 -17.38 15.84 -10.35
C ILE A 532 -17.14 15.33 -11.78
N ARG A 533 -15.94 15.59 -12.29
CA ARG A 533 -15.43 15.08 -13.57
C ARG A 533 -14.35 14.03 -13.38
N HIS A 534 -13.46 14.27 -12.42
CA HIS A 534 -12.33 13.41 -12.12
C HIS A 534 -12.28 13.08 -10.63
N LEU A 535 -12.17 11.79 -10.33
CA LEU A 535 -11.94 11.29 -9.00
C LEU A 535 -10.63 10.52 -8.96
N ILE A 536 -9.71 10.93 -8.09
CA ILE A 536 -8.43 10.27 -7.91
C ILE A 536 -8.50 9.42 -6.65
N LEU A 537 -8.11 8.16 -6.75
CA LEU A 537 -8.00 7.23 -5.63
C LEU A 537 -6.53 6.86 -5.46
N GLY A 538 -6.05 6.81 -4.22
CA GLY A 538 -4.66 6.47 -3.95
C GLY A 538 -4.39 6.24 -2.48
N GLY A 539 -3.21 5.68 -2.19
CA GLY A 539 -2.77 5.43 -0.82
C GLY A 539 -3.26 4.12 -0.21
N GLU A 540 -4.23 3.42 -0.79
CA GLU A 540 -4.69 2.09 -0.35
C GLU A 540 -5.04 1.21 -1.55
N GLU A 541 -5.27 -0.08 -1.32
CA GLU A 541 -5.84 -0.95 -2.34
C GLU A 541 -7.30 -0.56 -2.63
N ILE A 542 -7.69 -0.64 -3.91
CA ILE A 542 -9.02 -0.23 -4.37
C ILE A 542 -9.89 -1.46 -4.61
N THR A 543 -11.08 -1.45 -4.02
CA THR A 543 -12.09 -2.48 -4.26
C THR A 543 -12.75 -2.26 -5.63
N ALA A 544 -12.55 -3.18 -6.56
CA ALA A 544 -13.13 -3.08 -7.91
C ALA A 544 -14.66 -2.96 -7.89
N HIS A 545 -15.33 -3.68 -6.98
CA HIS A 545 -16.77 -3.67 -6.85
C HIS A 545 -17.35 -2.28 -6.56
N THR A 546 -16.79 -1.54 -5.60
CA THR A 546 -17.30 -0.20 -5.22
C THR A 546 -17.10 0.81 -6.34
N VAL A 547 -15.98 0.72 -7.06
CA VAL A 547 -15.73 1.55 -8.25
C VAL A 547 -16.78 1.29 -9.34
N GLN A 548 -17.10 0.02 -9.61
CA GLN A 548 -18.10 -0.32 -10.62
C GLN A 548 -19.51 0.17 -10.24
N LEU A 549 -19.91 0.02 -8.98
CA LEU A 549 -21.18 0.59 -8.49
C LEU A 549 -21.24 2.10 -8.67
N PHE A 550 -20.16 2.80 -8.36
CA PHE A 550 -20.08 4.25 -8.54
C PHE A 550 -20.20 4.65 -10.03
N LEU A 551 -19.45 4.00 -10.92
CA LEU A 551 -19.46 4.31 -12.35
C LEU A 551 -20.80 3.99 -13.03
N GLN A 552 -21.55 3.01 -12.53
CA GLN A 552 -22.92 2.76 -13.00
C GLN A 552 -23.84 3.97 -12.74
N ARG A 553 -23.63 4.68 -11.63
CA ARG A 553 -24.42 5.86 -11.26
C ARG A 553 -23.88 7.16 -11.90
N PHE A 554 -22.57 7.26 -12.04
CA PHE A 554 -21.86 8.44 -12.56
C PHE A 554 -20.95 8.07 -13.74
N PRO A 555 -21.50 7.68 -14.90
CA PRO A 555 -20.72 7.19 -16.04
C PRO A 555 -19.85 8.25 -16.72
N HIS A 556 -20.05 9.53 -16.38
CA HIS A 556 -19.25 10.65 -16.88
C HIS A 556 -17.98 10.89 -16.04
N VAL A 557 -17.91 10.35 -14.82
CA VAL A 557 -16.74 10.53 -13.93
C VAL A 557 -15.64 9.59 -14.37
N ARG A 558 -14.42 10.13 -14.51
CA ARG A 558 -13.21 9.33 -14.74
C ARG A 558 -12.52 9.08 -13.41
N ILE A 559 -12.30 7.80 -13.09
CA ILE A 559 -11.62 7.39 -11.85
C ILE A 559 -10.19 6.97 -12.16
N THR A 560 -9.23 7.49 -11.40
CA THR A 560 -7.81 7.15 -11.57
C THR A 560 -7.24 6.60 -10.28
N ASN A 561 -6.71 5.37 -10.31
CA ASN A 561 -5.80 4.88 -9.29
C ASN A 561 -4.44 5.53 -9.47
N LEU A 562 -3.89 6.11 -8.40
CA LEU A 562 -2.61 6.78 -8.39
C LEU A 562 -1.69 6.17 -7.33
N TYR A 563 -0.50 5.79 -7.76
CA TYR A 563 0.56 5.28 -6.90
C TYR A 563 1.82 6.13 -7.05
N GLY A 564 2.43 6.47 -5.92
CA GLY A 564 3.78 6.98 -5.88
C GLY A 564 4.20 7.29 -4.44
N PRO A 565 5.48 7.08 -4.11
CA PRO A 565 6.05 7.51 -2.85
C PRO A 565 6.48 8.99 -2.90
N THR A 566 6.52 9.63 -1.74
CA THR A 566 6.91 11.04 -1.56
C THR A 566 8.27 11.38 -2.14
N GLU A 567 9.20 10.43 -2.10
CA GLU A 567 10.54 10.55 -2.69
C GLU A 567 10.53 10.70 -4.23
N THR A 568 9.36 10.58 -4.87
CA THR A 568 9.19 10.63 -6.33
C THR A 568 8.16 11.67 -6.78
N SER A 569 7.99 12.77 -6.04
CA SER A 569 7.12 13.89 -6.44
C SER A 569 5.66 13.49 -6.58
N ILE A 570 5.07 12.97 -5.50
CA ILE A 570 3.65 12.58 -5.38
C ILE A 570 3.36 11.23 -6.08
N GLY A 571 2.56 11.23 -7.15
CA GLY A 571 2.07 10.03 -7.83
C GLY A 571 2.65 9.89 -9.23
N VAL A 572 3.26 8.74 -9.51
CA VAL A 572 4.09 8.50 -10.71
C VAL A 572 3.74 7.25 -11.50
N ILE A 573 2.87 6.39 -10.97
CA ILE A 573 2.25 5.28 -11.69
C ILE A 573 0.73 5.48 -11.58
N TYR A 574 0.02 5.30 -12.69
CA TYR A 574 -1.42 5.50 -12.72
C TYR A 574 -2.15 4.43 -13.52
N PHE A 575 -3.38 4.14 -13.10
CA PHE A 575 -4.32 3.33 -13.84
C PHE A 575 -5.68 4.03 -13.90
N GLU A 576 -6.21 4.23 -15.10
CA GLU A 576 -7.58 4.72 -15.28
C GLU A 576 -8.54 3.54 -15.22
N ILE A 577 -9.52 3.61 -14.33
CA ILE A 577 -10.50 2.55 -14.12
C ILE A 577 -11.76 2.90 -14.91
N ASP A 578 -12.09 2.06 -15.88
CA ASP A 578 -13.31 2.19 -16.66
C ASP A 578 -14.39 1.19 -16.24
N HIS A 579 -15.60 1.37 -16.79
CA HIS A 579 -16.77 0.54 -16.53
C HIS A 579 -16.66 -0.90 -17.06
N THR A 580 -15.62 -1.20 -17.84
CA THR A 580 -15.38 -2.54 -18.41
C THR A 580 -14.35 -3.33 -17.62
N HIS A 581 -13.59 -2.68 -16.74
CA HIS A 581 -12.55 -3.33 -15.93
C HIS A 581 -13.12 -4.44 -15.05
N GLN A 582 -12.51 -5.62 -15.12
CA GLN A 582 -12.87 -6.80 -14.32
C GLN A 582 -11.67 -7.24 -13.48
N GLY A 583 -11.93 -7.67 -12.25
CA GLY A 583 -10.92 -8.19 -11.34
C GLY A 583 -10.11 -7.11 -10.60
N PRO A 584 -8.99 -7.49 -9.95
CA PRO A 584 -8.18 -6.59 -9.14
C PRO A 584 -7.68 -5.36 -9.91
N ILE A 585 -7.63 -4.21 -9.24
CA ILE A 585 -7.21 -2.94 -9.86
C ILE A 585 -5.67 -2.83 -9.79
N PRO A 586 -4.95 -2.77 -10.92
CA PRO A 586 -3.51 -2.54 -10.91
C PRO A 586 -3.17 -1.09 -10.51
N ILE A 587 -1.90 -0.85 -10.15
CA ILE A 587 -1.38 0.52 -9.99
C ILE A 587 -1.08 1.17 -11.35
N GLY A 588 -0.89 0.37 -12.40
CA GLY A 588 -0.92 0.81 -13.79
C GLY A 588 0.45 1.06 -14.40
N LYS A 589 0.60 2.18 -15.12
CA LYS A 589 1.80 2.49 -15.92
C LYS A 589 2.43 3.83 -15.50
N PRO A 590 3.73 4.05 -15.77
CA PRO A 590 4.38 5.30 -15.40
C PRO A 590 3.77 6.53 -16.09
N ILE A 591 3.87 7.67 -15.42
CA ILE A 591 3.60 9.01 -15.99
C ILE A 591 4.73 9.45 -16.93
N ALA A 592 4.53 10.59 -17.60
CA ALA A 592 5.53 11.19 -18.48
C ALA A 592 6.90 11.37 -17.79
N ASN A 593 7.99 11.15 -18.52
CA ASN A 593 9.38 11.28 -18.10
C ASN A 593 9.74 10.49 -16.83
N THR A 594 9.01 9.40 -16.56
CA THR A 594 9.24 8.46 -15.46
C THR A 594 9.35 7.05 -16.01
N LYS A 595 10.31 6.28 -15.51
CA LYS A 595 10.55 4.88 -15.90
C LYS A 595 10.53 4.02 -14.65
N ILE A 596 9.93 2.84 -14.78
CA ILE A 596 9.80 1.85 -13.70
C ILE A 596 10.58 0.61 -14.09
N LEU A 597 11.41 0.12 -13.17
CA LEU A 597 12.12 -1.15 -13.32
C LEU A 597 11.67 -2.08 -12.20
N LEU A 598 11.37 -3.33 -12.54
CA LEU A 598 11.13 -4.37 -11.54
C LEU A 598 12.41 -5.19 -11.41
N LEU A 599 13.05 -5.15 -10.25
CA LEU A 599 14.37 -5.74 -10.03
C LEU A 599 14.36 -6.81 -8.94
N ASP A 600 15.27 -7.78 -9.05
CA ASP A 600 15.54 -8.78 -8.01
C ASP A 600 16.48 -8.22 -6.91
N SER A 601 16.80 -9.07 -5.93
CA SER A 601 17.72 -8.72 -4.82
C SER A 601 19.15 -8.39 -5.28
N ASN A 602 19.53 -8.77 -6.50
CA ASN A 602 20.81 -8.45 -7.13
C ASN A 602 20.72 -7.23 -8.06
N ARG A 603 19.59 -6.53 -8.07
CA ARG A 603 19.27 -5.40 -8.98
C ARG A 603 19.30 -5.77 -10.47
N LYS A 604 19.02 -7.03 -10.81
CA LYS A 604 18.76 -7.48 -12.18
C LYS A 604 17.27 -7.40 -12.50
N LEU A 605 16.92 -7.13 -13.76
CA LEU A 605 15.54 -7.19 -14.24
C LEU A 605 14.89 -8.55 -13.96
N VAL A 606 13.66 -8.53 -13.45
CA VAL A 606 12.82 -9.73 -13.39
C VAL A 606 12.01 -9.88 -14.68
N PRO A 607 11.70 -11.11 -15.12
CA PRO A 607 10.87 -11.31 -16.31
C PRO A 607 9.44 -10.80 -16.13
N ALA A 608 8.75 -10.55 -17.24
CA ALA A 608 7.34 -10.18 -17.17
C ALA A 608 6.51 -11.24 -16.42
N GLY A 609 5.56 -10.80 -15.59
CA GLY A 609 4.76 -11.66 -14.70
C GLY A 609 5.40 -12.03 -13.36
N HIS A 610 6.73 -11.86 -13.21
CA HIS A 610 7.42 -12.16 -11.95
C HIS A 610 7.33 -10.99 -10.97
N GLN A 611 7.33 -11.31 -9.68
CA GLN A 611 7.45 -10.30 -8.64
C GLN A 611 8.89 -9.77 -8.60
N GLY A 612 9.02 -8.46 -8.62
CA GLY A 612 10.27 -7.74 -8.39
C GLY A 612 10.02 -6.51 -7.53
N GLU A 613 11.08 -6.01 -6.91
CA GLU A 613 11.02 -4.73 -6.22
C GLU A 613 10.85 -3.60 -7.24
N ILE A 614 9.95 -2.66 -6.96
CA ILE A 614 9.67 -1.51 -7.81
C ILE A 614 10.78 -0.47 -7.60
N TYR A 615 11.53 -0.17 -8.66
CA TYR A 615 12.48 0.93 -8.73
C TYR A 615 11.96 2.01 -9.66
N ILE A 616 12.09 3.27 -9.25
CA ILE A 616 11.56 4.43 -9.98
C ILE A 616 12.72 5.32 -10.42
N THR A 617 12.65 5.85 -11.63
CA THR A 617 13.61 6.85 -12.13
C THR A 617 12.96 7.83 -13.08
N GLY A 618 13.58 8.99 -13.29
CA GLY A 618 13.03 10.04 -14.14
C GLY A 618 13.17 11.43 -13.54
N LEU A 619 12.49 12.40 -14.16
CA LEU A 619 12.40 13.77 -13.63
C LEU A 619 11.65 13.85 -12.29
N CYS A 620 10.91 12.80 -11.94
CA CYS A 620 10.14 12.72 -10.71
C CYS A 620 10.97 12.56 -9.43
N LEU A 621 12.25 12.20 -9.53
CA LEU A 621 13.07 11.89 -8.34
C LEU A 621 13.30 13.11 -7.45
N GLY A 622 13.10 12.92 -6.14
CA GLY A 622 13.59 13.83 -5.11
C GLY A 622 15.13 13.81 -5.00
N HIS A 623 15.67 14.78 -4.28
CA HIS A 623 17.11 14.87 -4.03
C HIS A 623 17.63 13.88 -2.99
N GLY A 624 16.73 13.35 -2.15
CA GLY A 624 17.11 12.53 -1.01
C GLY A 624 16.34 12.90 0.26
N TYR A 625 16.94 12.52 1.39
CA TYR A 625 16.47 12.87 2.71
C TYR A 625 17.28 14.03 3.29
N LEU A 626 16.57 14.99 3.89
CA LEU A 626 17.15 16.16 4.51
C LEU A 626 18.15 15.75 5.60
N HIS A 627 19.38 16.28 5.53
CA HIS A 627 20.46 16.04 6.48
C HIS A 627 20.82 14.56 6.75
N ASP A 628 20.42 13.63 5.86
CA ASP A 628 20.68 12.20 5.99
C ASP A 628 21.29 11.60 4.70
N PRO A 629 22.60 11.82 4.48
CA PRO A 629 23.28 11.34 3.28
C PRO A 629 23.42 9.81 3.24
N GLU A 630 23.49 9.14 4.40
CA GLU A 630 23.63 7.68 4.48
C GLU A 630 22.34 6.99 4.00
N LYS A 631 21.19 7.42 4.51
CA LYS A 631 19.89 6.91 4.07
C LYS A 631 19.59 7.31 2.64
N THR A 632 19.99 8.52 2.23
CA THR A 632 19.88 8.95 0.83
C THR A 632 20.64 8.01 -0.09
N ALA A 633 21.89 7.66 0.23
CA ALA A 633 22.66 6.72 -0.58
C ALA A 633 22.08 5.29 -0.59
N ALA A 634 21.45 4.87 0.50
CA ALA A 634 20.79 3.57 0.60
C ALA A 634 19.48 3.47 -0.20
N SER A 635 18.74 4.58 -0.33
CA SER A 635 17.45 4.63 -1.05
C SER A 635 17.56 5.14 -2.49
N PHE A 636 18.51 6.02 -2.79
CA PHE A 636 18.75 6.61 -4.13
C PHE A 636 20.03 6.02 -4.74
N VAL A 637 19.91 4.79 -5.22
CA VAL A 637 21.03 3.97 -5.70
C VAL A 637 21.38 4.28 -7.15
N ASP A 638 22.58 3.88 -7.58
CA ASP A 638 22.97 3.98 -8.99
C ASP A 638 22.10 3.07 -9.86
N ASN A 639 21.71 3.58 -11.03
CA ASN A 639 20.97 2.82 -12.02
C ASN A 639 21.90 1.82 -12.72
N PRO A 640 21.68 0.49 -12.62
CA PRO A 640 22.46 -0.51 -13.34
C PRO A 640 22.21 -0.49 -14.86
N TYR A 641 21.17 0.23 -15.32
CA TYR A 641 20.80 0.40 -16.72
C TYR A 641 20.80 1.88 -17.12
N PRO A 642 21.93 2.62 -17.01
CA PRO A 642 21.97 4.06 -17.28
C PRO A 642 21.65 4.42 -18.74
N GLU A 643 21.70 3.45 -19.65
CA GLU A 643 21.31 3.60 -21.06
C GLU A 643 19.85 4.03 -21.26
N ILE A 644 18.98 3.86 -20.26
CA ILE A 644 17.59 4.33 -20.30
C ILE A 644 17.45 5.84 -19.99
N GLY A 645 18.56 6.55 -19.78
CA GLY A 645 18.64 8.02 -19.75
C GLY A 645 18.85 8.64 -18.36
N TYR A 646 18.70 7.88 -17.28
CA TYR A 646 18.78 8.38 -15.91
C TYR A 646 19.80 7.61 -15.07
N GLN A 647 20.58 8.32 -14.25
CA GLN A 647 21.71 7.76 -13.51
C GLN A 647 21.35 7.17 -12.14
N LYS A 648 20.21 7.56 -11.56
CA LYS A 648 19.79 7.16 -10.22
C LYS A 648 18.44 6.46 -10.26
N LEU A 649 18.23 5.52 -9.35
CA LEU A 649 16.95 4.90 -9.06
C LEU A 649 16.55 5.19 -7.62
N TYR A 650 15.27 5.42 -7.37
CA TYR A 650 14.69 5.32 -6.04
C TYR A 650 14.20 3.90 -5.77
N LYS A 651 14.68 3.30 -4.68
CA LYS A 651 14.30 2.00 -4.16
C LYS A 651 13.08 2.12 -3.24
N THR A 652 11.93 1.62 -3.67
CA THR A 652 10.65 1.87 -2.98
C THR A 652 10.40 0.98 -1.76
N GLY A 653 10.98 -0.23 -1.75
CA GLY A 653 10.62 -1.30 -0.81
C GLY A 653 9.28 -1.99 -1.14
N ASP A 654 8.63 -1.62 -2.25
CA ASP A 654 7.37 -2.21 -2.72
C ASP A 654 7.63 -3.31 -3.76
N LEU A 655 6.84 -4.38 -3.69
CA LEU A 655 6.84 -5.46 -4.69
C LEU A 655 5.77 -5.18 -5.75
N GLY A 656 6.11 -5.46 -7.00
CA GLY A 656 5.17 -5.41 -8.11
C GLY A 656 5.47 -6.46 -9.16
N ARG A 657 4.51 -6.69 -10.04
CA ARG A 657 4.69 -7.53 -11.24
C ARG A 657 4.00 -6.91 -12.45
N TYR A 658 4.61 -7.04 -13.62
CA TYR A 658 3.94 -6.66 -14.87
C TYR A 658 2.82 -7.65 -15.21
N LEU A 659 1.69 -7.11 -15.63
CA LEU A 659 0.60 -7.83 -16.25
C LEU A 659 0.82 -7.91 -17.78
N PRO A 660 0.14 -8.84 -18.49
CA PRO A 660 0.26 -8.98 -19.94
C PRO A 660 0.01 -7.67 -20.71
N ASN A 661 -0.89 -6.83 -20.21
CA ASN A 661 -1.27 -5.56 -20.82
C ASN A 661 -0.30 -4.39 -20.55
N GLY A 662 0.83 -4.63 -19.89
CA GLY A 662 1.81 -3.57 -19.58
C GLY A 662 1.64 -2.92 -18.21
N ASN A 663 0.47 -3.06 -17.57
CA ASN A 663 0.21 -2.48 -16.27
C ASN A 663 0.96 -3.22 -15.16
N ILE A 664 1.28 -2.52 -14.09
CA ILE A 664 1.94 -3.07 -12.90
C ILE A 664 0.85 -3.37 -11.86
N LYS A 665 0.86 -4.59 -11.33
CA LYS A 665 0.09 -4.97 -10.13
C LYS A 665 0.98 -4.81 -8.91
N PHE A 666 0.50 -4.10 -7.89
CA PHE A 666 1.13 -4.03 -6.58
C PHE A 666 0.98 -5.39 -5.86
N CYS A 667 2.05 -5.86 -5.22
CA CYS A 667 2.14 -7.19 -4.60
C CYS A 667 2.51 -7.15 -3.12
N GLY A 668 2.46 -5.97 -2.48
CA GLY A 668 2.82 -5.79 -1.08
C GLY A 668 4.18 -5.12 -0.89
N ARG A 669 4.69 -5.15 0.34
CA ARG A 669 6.00 -4.59 0.72
C ARG A 669 6.98 -5.68 1.11
N ILE A 670 8.26 -5.39 0.89
CA ILE A 670 9.38 -6.25 1.34
C ILE A 670 9.63 -6.06 2.84
N ASP A 671 9.41 -4.84 3.32
CA ASP A 671 9.62 -4.45 4.71
C ASP A 671 8.32 -4.47 5.53
N HIS A 672 8.40 -4.01 6.78
CA HIS A 672 7.26 -3.97 7.72
C HIS A 672 6.52 -2.63 7.68
N GLN A 673 6.73 -1.80 6.66
CA GLN A 673 5.96 -0.58 6.52
C GLN A 673 4.54 -0.93 6.05
N VAL A 674 3.56 -0.21 6.57
CA VAL A 674 2.15 -0.46 6.27
C VAL A 674 1.48 0.84 5.88
N LYS A 675 0.39 0.75 5.11
CA LYS A 675 -0.49 1.87 4.85
C LYS A 675 -1.77 1.68 5.66
N VAL A 676 -1.99 2.54 6.64
CA VAL A 676 -3.17 2.50 7.50
C VAL A 676 -3.99 3.75 7.24
N ARG A 677 -5.17 3.62 6.60
CA ARG A 677 -6.08 4.76 6.35
C ARG A 677 -5.39 5.86 5.53
N GLY A 678 -4.65 5.46 4.50
CA GLY A 678 -3.80 6.33 3.68
C GLY A 678 -2.51 6.86 4.33
N HIS A 679 -2.26 6.57 5.61
CA HIS A 679 -1.04 6.99 6.31
C HIS A 679 0.06 5.95 6.13
N ARG A 680 1.25 6.41 5.72
CA ARG A 680 2.44 5.56 5.62
C ARG A 680 3.07 5.44 7.01
N ILE A 681 3.01 4.26 7.62
CA ILE A 681 3.46 4.01 9.00
C ILE A 681 4.58 2.97 8.99
N GLU A 682 5.72 3.35 9.53
CA GLU A 682 6.81 2.43 9.87
C GLU A 682 6.51 1.80 11.23
N LEU A 683 6.17 0.51 11.27
CA LEU A 683 5.88 -0.18 12.55
C LEU A 683 7.07 -0.11 13.52
N GLY A 684 8.29 -0.06 12.98
CA GLY A 684 9.53 0.13 13.74
C GLY A 684 9.59 1.46 14.51
N GLU A 685 8.97 2.54 14.03
CA GLU A 685 8.92 3.82 14.77
C GLU A 685 8.09 3.67 16.05
N ILE A 686 7.02 2.89 15.99
CA ILE A 686 6.19 2.60 17.17
C ILE A 686 6.93 1.62 18.10
N ASP A 687 7.59 0.60 17.54
CA ASP A 687 8.42 -0.35 18.29
C ASP A 687 9.49 0.40 19.11
N GLU A 688 10.24 1.33 18.50
CA GLU A 688 11.30 2.07 19.18
C GLU A 688 10.79 2.98 20.31
N VAL A 689 9.67 3.68 20.10
CA VAL A 689 9.09 4.51 21.18
C VAL A 689 8.59 3.62 22.31
N LEU A 690 7.92 2.49 22.03
CA LEU A 690 7.52 1.53 23.06
C LEU A 690 8.73 0.98 23.84
N LEU A 691 9.81 0.61 23.15
CA LEU A 691 11.04 0.12 23.76
C LEU A 691 11.76 1.18 24.61
N SER A 692 11.49 2.47 24.37
CA SER A 692 12.02 3.56 25.21
C SER A 692 11.27 3.72 26.54
N HIS A 693 10.09 3.10 26.69
CA HIS A 693 9.36 3.08 27.95
C HIS A 693 10.10 2.24 29.01
N PRO A 694 10.38 2.74 30.23
CA PRO A 694 11.24 2.06 31.21
C PRO A 694 10.80 0.66 31.64
N LEU A 695 9.51 0.35 31.50
CA LEU A 695 8.91 -0.93 31.91
C LEU A 695 8.71 -1.93 30.76
N VAL A 696 8.94 -1.54 29.50
CA VAL A 696 8.82 -2.42 28.33
C VAL A 696 10.19 -3.03 28.03
N LYS A 697 10.28 -4.36 27.96
CA LYS A 697 11.53 -5.07 27.61
C LYS A 697 11.64 -5.42 26.15
N GLU A 698 10.54 -5.92 25.61
CA GLU A 698 10.40 -6.36 24.22
C GLU A 698 9.04 -5.90 23.73
N CYS A 699 8.94 -5.50 22.48
CA CYS A 699 7.66 -5.24 21.85
C CYS A 699 7.70 -5.62 20.37
N ALA A 700 6.51 -5.77 19.81
CA ALA A 700 6.31 -5.87 18.37
C ALA A 700 4.94 -5.29 18.02
N VAL A 701 4.93 -4.33 17.12
CA VAL A 701 3.71 -3.79 16.54
C VAL A 701 3.44 -4.51 15.23
N VAL A 702 2.18 -4.87 15.01
CA VAL A 702 1.68 -5.49 13.77
C VAL A 702 0.47 -4.74 13.25
N PHE A 703 0.28 -4.81 11.94
CA PHE A 703 -0.94 -4.35 11.28
C PHE A 703 -1.82 -5.56 10.97
N GLN A 704 -3.07 -5.51 11.41
CA GLN A 704 -4.09 -6.50 11.03
C GLN A 704 -4.83 -5.96 9.80
N GLU A 705 -4.43 -6.40 8.61
CA GLU A 705 -4.94 -5.89 7.32
C GLU A 705 -6.47 -5.98 7.21
N GLU A 706 -7.05 -7.14 7.54
CA GLU A 706 -8.51 -7.38 7.46
C GLU A 706 -9.34 -6.39 8.29
N LYS A 707 -8.77 -5.92 9.41
CA LYS A 707 -9.44 -4.99 10.35
C LYS A 707 -8.90 -3.56 10.25
N ALA A 708 -7.95 -3.30 9.34
CA ALA A 708 -7.28 -2.01 9.14
C ALA A 708 -6.87 -1.31 10.45
N ARG A 709 -6.17 -2.04 11.35
CA ARG A 709 -5.78 -1.55 12.68
C ARG A 709 -4.40 -2.03 13.13
N LEU A 710 -3.80 -1.26 14.06
CA LEU A 710 -2.50 -1.55 14.68
C LEU A 710 -2.69 -2.25 16.03
N CYS A 711 -1.88 -3.27 16.30
CA CYS A 711 -1.83 -3.98 17.59
C CYS A 711 -0.39 -4.01 18.09
N ALA A 712 -0.14 -3.59 19.33
CA ALA A 712 1.15 -3.68 19.98
C ALA A 712 1.18 -4.85 20.96
N TYR A 713 2.15 -5.74 20.79
CA TYR A 713 2.47 -6.80 21.74
C TYR A 713 3.66 -6.34 22.57
N TYR A 714 3.65 -6.60 23.87
CA TYR A 714 4.75 -6.20 24.75
C TYR A 714 5.02 -7.23 25.84
N VAL A 715 6.28 -7.28 26.28
CA VAL A 715 6.72 -8.04 27.46
C VAL A 715 7.11 -7.05 28.55
N SER A 716 6.48 -7.18 29.71
CA SER A 716 6.76 -6.37 30.90
C SER A 716 6.97 -7.27 32.11
N ASN A 717 7.87 -6.87 33.00
CA ASN A 717 8.10 -7.54 34.28
C ASN A 717 7.25 -6.95 35.42
N ALA A 718 6.50 -5.86 35.17
CA ALA A 718 5.64 -5.20 36.13
C ALA A 718 4.19 -5.64 35.91
N GLN A 719 3.56 -6.21 36.95
CA GLN A 719 2.13 -6.58 36.92
C GLN A 719 1.18 -5.39 36.83
N GLU A 720 1.70 -4.15 36.94
CA GLU A 720 0.91 -2.91 36.98
C GLU A 720 0.93 -2.11 35.67
N LEU A 721 1.66 -2.51 34.63
CA LEU A 721 1.70 -1.77 33.37
C LEU A 721 0.41 -2.03 32.57
N THR A 722 -0.44 -1.02 32.43
CA THR A 722 -1.72 -1.14 31.72
C THR A 722 -1.63 -0.71 30.26
N ALA A 723 -2.62 -1.10 29.46
CA ALA A 723 -2.78 -0.62 28.08
C ALA A 723 -2.94 0.91 28.04
N SER A 724 -3.61 1.49 29.06
CA SER A 724 -3.81 2.93 29.20
C SER A 724 -2.49 3.68 29.39
N ASP A 725 -1.58 3.16 30.22
CA ASP A 725 -0.27 3.77 30.47
C ASP A 725 0.58 3.83 29.20
N LEU A 726 0.64 2.72 28.45
CA LEU A 726 1.37 2.65 27.18
C LEU A 726 0.76 3.56 26.12
N ARG A 727 -0.57 3.60 26.03
CA ARG A 727 -1.25 4.51 25.11
C ARG A 727 -0.93 5.97 25.42
N GLY A 728 -1.04 6.38 26.70
CA GLY A 728 -0.70 7.73 27.14
C GLY A 728 0.76 8.09 26.82
N TYR A 729 1.69 7.16 27.08
CA TYR A 729 3.10 7.35 26.77
C TYR A 729 3.38 7.55 25.27
N LEU A 730 2.70 6.79 24.41
CA LEU A 730 2.82 6.93 22.96
C LEU A 730 2.17 8.22 22.45
N SER A 731 0.99 8.60 22.94
CA SER A 731 0.27 9.81 22.51
C SER A 731 1.04 11.11 22.79
N GLU A 732 1.95 11.12 23.77
CA GLU A 732 2.84 12.26 24.02
C GLU A 732 3.94 12.43 22.95
N ARG A 733 4.26 11.38 22.19
CA ARG A 733 5.47 11.28 21.36
C ARG A 733 5.18 11.01 19.88
N LEU A 734 4.08 10.32 19.60
CA LEU A 734 3.67 9.90 18.28
C LEU A 734 2.33 10.55 17.89
N PRO A 735 2.10 10.79 16.59
CA PRO A 735 0.79 11.18 16.08
C PRO A 735 -0.29 10.13 16.38
N ASP A 736 -1.55 10.57 16.53
CA ASP A 736 -2.69 9.71 16.88
C ASP A 736 -2.89 8.49 15.96
N HIS A 737 -2.64 8.64 14.66
CA HIS A 737 -2.80 7.55 13.69
C HIS A 737 -1.74 6.44 13.84
N MET A 738 -0.65 6.70 14.57
CA MET A 738 0.39 5.71 14.89
C MET A 738 0.12 4.98 16.21
N ILE A 739 -0.89 5.37 16.97
CA ILE A 739 -1.21 4.77 18.26
C ILE A 739 -1.94 3.42 18.05
N PRO A 740 -1.41 2.30 18.56
CA PRO A 740 -2.07 1.00 18.47
C PRO A 740 -3.48 1.01 19.10
N SER A 741 -4.41 0.32 18.43
CA SER A 741 -5.76 0.09 18.96
C SER A 741 -5.72 -0.83 20.19
N PHE A 742 -4.87 -1.86 20.15
CA PHE A 742 -4.72 -2.85 21.23
C PHE A 742 -3.29 -2.93 21.74
N PHE A 743 -3.16 -3.19 23.04
CA PHE A 743 -1.90 -3.46 23.73
C PHE A 743 -2.00 -4.81 24.43
N VAL A 744 -1.29 -5.82 23.93
CA VAL A 744 -1.38 -7.20 24.40
C VAL A 744 -0.12 -7.55 25.17
N SER A 745 -0.25 -7.80 26.46
CA SER A 745 0.83 -8.32 27.29
C SER A 745 1.03 -9.80 27.00
N ILE A 746 2.26 -10.20 26.68
CA ILE A 746 2.63 -11.60 26.49
C ILE A 746 3.83 -11.96 27.37
N GLU A 747 3.93 -13.23 27.76
CA GLU A 747 5.03 -13.69 28.63
C GLU A 747 6.40 -13.60 27.95
N LYS A 748 6.45 -13.84 26.63
CA LYS A 748 7.68 -13.85 25.83
C LYS A 748 7.38 -13.65 24.35
N MET A 749 8.23 -12.91 23.63
CA MET A 749 8.09 -12.79 22.18
C MET A 749 8.39 -14.11 21.46
N PRO A 750 7.54 -14.54 20.50
CA PRO A 750 7.86 -15.65 19.64
C PRO A 750 9.07 -15.28 18.77
N LEU A 751 10.02 -16.20 18.63
CA LEU A 751 11.24 -15.98 17.86
C LEU A 751 11.29 -16.95 16.66
N THR A 752 11.92 -16.52 15.57
CA THR A 752 12.33 -17.40 14.48
C THR A 752 13.52 -18.25 14.90
N ALA A 753 13.86 -19.29 14.14
CA ALA A 753 15.07 -20.09 14.37
C ALA A 753 16.36 -19.25 14.35
N GLY A 754 16.35 -18.10 13.67
CA GLY A 754 17.45 -17.11 13.65
C GLY A 754 17.46 -16.13 14.83
N GLY A 755 16.57 -16.29 15.82
CA GLY A 755 16.52 -15.47 17.03
C GLY A 755 15.89 -14.08 16.86
N LYS A 756 15.26 -13.78 15.72
CA LYS A 756 14.49 -12.54 15.49
C LYS A 756 13.02 -12.75 15.89
N ILE A 757 12.30 -11.69 16.27
CA ILE A 757 10.86 -11.78 16.58
C ILE A 757 10.08 -12.32 15.36
N ASN A 758 9.25 -13.34 15.57
CA ASN A 758 8.38 -13.91 14.55
C ASN A 758 6.96 -13.34 14.70
N ARG A 759 6.69 -12.21 14.02
CA ARG A 759 5.40 -11.51 14.08
C ARG A 759 4.21 -12.36 13.62
N LYS A 760 4.43 -13.40 12.79
CA LYS A 760 3.36 -14.30 12.31
C LYS A 760 2.87 -15.28 13.38
N LEU A 761 3.65 -15.50 14.43
CA LEU A 761 3.32 -16.40 15.55
C LEU A 761 2.80 -15.62 16.77
N LEU A 762 2.56 -14.31 16.64
CA LEU A 762 1.94 -13.54 17.71
C LEU A 762 0.49 -14.02 17.89
N PRO A 763 0.01 -14.14 19.15
CA PRO A 763 -1.34 -14.61 19.41
C PRO A 763 -2.37 -13.64 18.85
N GLU A 764 -3.55 -14.14 18.48
CA GLU A 764 -4.67 -13.27 18.11
C GLU A 764 -5.11 -12.41 19.31
N VAL A 765 -5.64 -11.23 19.02
CA VAL A 765 -6.18 -10.34 20.04
C VAL A 765 -7.52 -10.89 20.51
N ASP A 766 -7.62 -11.26 21.78
CA ASP A 766 -8.90 -11.52 22.43
C ASP A 766 -9.60 -10.18 22.68
N GLU A 767 -10.53 -9.83 21.79
CA GLU A 767 -11.29 -8.58 21.85
C GLU A 767 -12.17 -8.48 23.09
N GLN A 768 -12.49 -9.60 23.75
CA GLN A 768 -13.27 -9.62 24.98
C GLN A 768 -12.44 -9.28 26.23
N GLN A 769 -11.11 -9.43 26.16
CA GLN A 769 -10.17 -9.08 27.23
C GLN A 769 -9.54 -7.69 27.08
N ALA A 770 -9.92 -6.95 26.03
CA ALA A 770 -9.29 -5.67 25.70
C ALA A 770 -9.80 -4.46 26.48
N SER A 771 -10.95 -4.58 27.17
CA SER A 771 -11.44 -3.54 28.09
C SER A 771 -10.94 -3.82 29.49
N ASP A 772 -10.17 -2.88 30.06
CA ASP A 772 -9.79 -2.89 31.48
C ASP A 772 -10.97 -2.50 32.41
N ALA A 773 -12.12 -2.10 31.84
CA ALA A 773 -13.29 -1.66 32.60
C ALA A 773 -14.18 -2.83 33.04
N GLU A 774 -14.74 -2.73 34.26
CA GLU A 774 -15.75 -3.67 34.72
C GLU A 774 -17.02 -3.53 33.87
N TYR A 775 -17.55 -4.66 33.37
CA TYR A 775 -18.72 -4.64 32.51
C TYR A 775 -19.96 -4.10 33.24
N VAL A 776 -20.54 -3.03 32.70
CA VAL A 776 -21.81 -2.45 33.15
C VAL A 776 -22.81 -2.45 31.99
N ALA A 777 -23.96 -3.11 32.19
CA ALA A 777 -25.04 -3.19 31.21
C ALA A 777 -25.73 -1.81 31.00
N PRO A 778 -26.37 -1.57 29.83
CA PRO A 778 -27.15 -0.35 29.60
C PRO A 778 -28.28 -0.20 30.62
N ARG A 779 -28.52 1.05 31.04
CA ARG A 779 -29.39 1.44 32.16
C ARG A 779 -30.68 2.10 31.68
N ASN A 780 -30.72 2.59 30.44
CA ASN A 780 -31.85 3.30 29.84
C ASN A 780 -31.91 3.04 28.31
N GLU A 781 -33.03 3.43 27.68
CA GLU A 781 -33.28 3.18 26.25
C GLU A 781 -32.21 3.81 25.33
N LYS A 782 -31.66 4.99 25.68
CA LYS A 782 -30.61 5.66 24.89
C LYS A 782 -29.30 4.87 24.94
N GLU A 783 -28.92 4.38 26.12
CA GLU A 783 -27.76 3.49 26.27
C GLU A 783 -27.97 2.18 25.51
N GLU A 784 -29.17 1.59 25.52
CA GLU A 784 -29.47 0.37 24.75
C GLU A 784 -29.34 0.57 23.23
N GLN A 785 -29.82 1.71 22.72
CA GLN A 785 -29.68 2.08 21.31
C GLN A 785 -28.20 2.25 20.92
N LEU A 786 -27.43 3.00 21.72
CA LEU A 786 -26.00 3.22 21.47
C LEU A 786 -25.20 1.92 21.58
N VAL A 787 -25.50 1.07 22.55
CA VAL A 787 -24.89 -0.27 22.68
C VAL A 787 -25.14 -1.09 21.41
N THR A 788 -26.36 -1.05 20.86
CA THR A 788 -26.71 -1.78 19.63
C THR A 788 -25.90 -1.27 18.44
N ILE A 789 -25.85 0.05 18.26
CA ILE A 789 -25.02 0.70 17.22
C ILE A 789 -23.56 0.30 17.36
N TRP A 790 -23.00 0.34 18.57
CA TRP A 790 -21.60 -0.01 18.81
C TRP A 790 -21.31 -1.48 18.49
N LYS A 791 -22.20 -2.40 18.88
CA LYS A 791 -22.05 -3.83 18.53
C LYS A 791 -22.01 -4.06 17.03
N GLU A 792 -22.90 -3.41 16.27
CA GLU A 792 -22.95 -3.50 14.82
C GLU A 792 -21.70 -2.91 14.16
N ILE A 793 -21.26 -1.74 14.61
CA ILE A 793 -20.10 -1.03 14.04
C ILE A 793 -18.78 -1.73 14.36
N LEU A 794 -18.62 -2.22 15.60
CA LEU A 794 -17.39 -2.86 16.07
C LEU A 794 -17.36 -4.36 15.76
N GLY A 795 -18.50 -4.98 15.48
CA GLY A 795 -18.61 -6.41 15.21
C GLY A 795 -18.42 -7.29 16.46
N ILE A 796 -18.76 -6.79 17.64
CA ILE A 796 -18.56 -7.47 18.93
C ILE A 796 -19.88 -7.73 19.65
N GLU A 797 -19.96 -8.82 20.43
CA GLU A 797 -21.20 -9.24 21.08
C GLU A 797 -21.53 -8.48 22.37
N LYS A 798 -20.50 -7.98 23.08
CA LYS A 798 -20.63 -7.41 24.43
C LYS A 798 -19.96 -6.03 24.49
N VAL A 799 -20.77 -5.02 24.83
CA VAL A 799 -20.35 -3.62 25.01
C VAL A 799 -20.97 -3.13 26.31
N GLY A 800 -20.13 -2.74 27.27
CA GLY A 800 -20.51 -2.07 28.49
C GLY A 800 -20.55 -0.55 28.31
N VAL A 801 -21.34 0.14 29.14
CA VAL A 801 -21.55 1.59 28.97
C VAL A 801 -20.33 2.46 29.30
N HIS A 802 -19.37 1.90 30.03
CA HIS A 802 -18.09 2.54 30.38
C HIS A 802 -16.93 2.05 29.51
N ASP A 803 -17.17 1.12 28.58
CA ASP A 803 -16.14 0.71 27.64
C ASP A 803 -15.78 1.88 26.72
N SER A 804 -14.48 2.08 26.50
CA SER A 804 -14.00 3.07 25.54
C SER A 804 -14.14 2.53 24.12
N PHE A 805 -14.73 3.32 23.23
CA PHE A 805 -14.87 2.99 21.80
C PHE A 805 -13.53 2.55 21.19
N PHE A 806 -12.46 3.30 21.49
CA PHE A 806 -11.13 3.03 20.96
C PHE A 806 -10.45 1.81 21.61
N GLN A 807 -10.76 1.50 22.87
CA GLN A 807 -10.28 0.27 23.51
C GLN A 807 -10.93 -0.98 22.92
N LEU A 808 -12.17 -0.86 22.48
CA LEU A 808 -12.90 -1.94 21.80
C LEU A 808 -12.51 -2.08 20.30
N GLY A 809 -11.45 -1.40 19.85
CA GLY A 809 -10.99 -1.46 18.45
C GLY A 809 -11.63 -0.43 17.53
N GLY A 810 -12.42 0.49 18.07
CA GLY A 810 -12.97 1.63 17.36
C GLY A 810 -11.89 2.54 16.79
N ASN A 811 -12.20 3.19 15.67
CA ASN A 811 -11.27 4.06 14.97
C ASN A 811 -11.97 5.16 14.17
N SER A 812 -11.21 6.08 13.54
CA SER A 812 -11.77 7.22 12.82
C SER A 812 -12.75 6.84 11.70
N LEU A 813 -12.49 5.76 10.93
CA LEU A 813 -13.43 5.29 9.90
C LEU A 813 -14.70 4.71 10.53
N LEU A 814 -14.56 3.95 11.61
CA LEU A 814 -15.69 3.41 12.36
C LEU A 814 -16.48 4.52 13.05
N LEU A 815 -15.83 5.62 13.49
CA LEU A 815 -16.49 6.81 13.99
C LEU A 815 -17.31 7.50 12.91
N LEU A 816 -16.80 7.61 11.68
CA LEU A 816 -17.58 8.16 10.56
C LEU A 816 -18.82 7.29 10.26
N LYS A 817 -18.68 5.95 10.28
CA LYS A 817 -19.81 5.03 10.13
C LYS A 817 -20.81 5.17 11.29
N MET A 818 -20.31 5.24 12.52
CA MET A 818 -21.12 5.38 13.72
C MET A 818 -21.86 6.73 13.74
N HIS A 819 -21.18 7.81 13.37
CA HIS A 819 -21.77 9.15 13.21
C HIS A 819 -22.95 9.13 12.26
N ALA A 820 -22.77 8.52 11.07
CA ALA A 820 -23.85 8.38 10.09
C ALA A 820 -25.07 7.60 10.65
N GLN A 821 -24.85 6.60 11.52
CA GLN A 821 -25.95 5.89 12.18
C GLN A 821 -26.59 6.70 13.31
N ILE A 822 -25.80 7.37 14.15
CA ILE A 822 -26.28 8.19 15.28
C ILE A 822 -27.12 9.37 14.77
N VAL A 823 -26.65 10.08 13.74
CA VAL A 823 -27.38 11.20 13.12
C VAL A 823 -28.74 10.75 12.57
N LYS A 824 -28.83 9.51 12.07
CA LYS A 824 -30.06 8.93 11.53
C LYS A 824 -31.03 8.44 12.61
N GLN A 825 -30.52 7.87 13.70
CA GLN A 825 -31.32 7.09 14.65
C GLN A 825 -31.52 7.77 16.02
N VAL A 826 -30.67 8.72 16.38
CA VAL A 826 -30.59 9.26 17.75
C VAL A 826 -30.72 10.78 17.76
N ASP A 827 -29.79 11.50 17.14
CA ASP A 827 -29.77 12.97 17.15
C ASP A 827 -28.98 13.53 15.95
N SER A 828 -29.63 14.37 15.14
CA SER A 828 -29.10 14.89 13.89
C SER A 828 -28.04 16.00 14.02
N GLU A 829 -27.85 16.58 15.21
CA GLU A 829 -26.92 17.73 15.40
C GLU A 829 -25.57 17.38 16.06
N ILE A 830 -25.21 16.09 16.10
CA ILE A 830 -23.96 15.63 16.68
C ILE A 830 -22.82 15.75 15.66
N SER A 831 -21.69 16.35 16.07
CA SER A 831 -20.45 16.36 15.31
C SER A 831 -19.56 15.15 15.65
N VAL A 832 -18.64 14.79 14.76
CA VAL A 832 -17.65 13.73 14.98
C VAL A 832 -16.70 14.09 16.11
N ALA A 833 -16.38 15.38 16.29
CA ALA A 833 -15.58 15.86 17.42
C ALA A 833 -16.21 15.51 18.78
N HIS A 834 -17.55 15.53 18.90
CA HIS A 834 -18.22 15.05 20.12
C HIS A 834 -17.98 13.55 20.33
N LEU A 835 -18.05 12.74 19.27
CA LEU A 835 -17.82 11.29 19.37
C LEU A 835 -16.37 10.95 19.74
N PHE A 836 -15.41 11.77 19.33
CA PHE A 836 -14.02 11.68 19.80
C PHE A 836 -13.87 12.08 21.27
N SER A 837 -14.57 13.13 21.71
CA SER A 837 -14.46 13.68 23.06
C SER A 837 -15.18 12.82 24.11
N TYR A 838 -16.31 12.23 23.73
CA TYR A 838 -17.16 11.41 24.59
C TYR A 838 -17.08 9.94 24.16
N TYR A 839 -15.91 9.36 24.40
CA TYR A 839 -15.52 8.05 23.88
C TYR A 839 -16.10 6.85 24.66
N THR A 840 -17.04 7.06 25.58
CA THR A 840 -17.83 6.00 26.23
C THR A 840 -19.31 6.30 26.06
N ILE A 841 -20.15 5.25 26.07
CA ILE A 841 -21.60 5.43 25.93
C ILE A 841 -22.15 6.28 27.07
N ALA A 842 -21.70 6.07 28.31
CA ALA A 842 -22.12 6.85 29.46
C ALA A 842 -21.78 8.35 29.31
N MET A 843 -20.53 8.68 28.95
CA MET A 843 -20.12 10.07 28.70
C MET A 843 -20.93 10.72 27.58
N PHE A 844 -21.21 9.96 26.52
CA PHE A 844 -21.96 10.48 25.38
C PHE A 844 -23.43 10.74 25.72
N VAL A 845 -24.08 9.84 26.47
CA VAL A 845 -25.45 10.06 26.97
C VAL A 845 -25.51 11.26 27.91
N ASP A 846 -24.57 11.39 28.84
CA ASP A 846 -24.50 12.55 29.74
C ASP A 846 -24.38 13.86 28.95
N PHE A 847 -23.53 13.88 27.91
CA PHE A 847 -23.41 15.02 26.99
C PHE A 847 -24.73 15.34 26.27
N LEU A 848 -25.44 14.33 25.75
CA LEU A 848 -26.74 14.51 25.09
C LEU A 848 -27.79 15.09 26.04
N GLU A 849 -27.86 14.61 27.28
CA GLU A 849 -28.80 15.11 28.29
C GLU A 849 -28.48 16.56 28.69
N GLN A 850 -27.20 16.86 28.92
CA GLN A 850 -26.76 18.20 29.28
C GLN A 850 -27.04 19.21 28.14
N ARG A 851 -26.78 18.82 26.89
CA ARG A 851 -27.11 19.64 25.72
C ARG A 851 -28.61 19.91 25.60
N LYS A 852 -29.47 18.91 25.82
CA LYS A 852 -30.92 19.11 25.81
C LYS A 852 -31.34 20.09 26.91
N GLN A 853 -30.79 19.97 28.13
CA GLN A 853 -31.07 20.91 29.22
C GLN A 853 -30.65 22.35 28.87
N ASP A 854 -29.48 22.52 28.26
CA ASP A 854 -29.00 23.84 27.82
C ASP A 854 -29.89 24.44 26.70
N GLN A 855 -30.35 23.62 25.75
CA GLN A 855 -31.32 24.05 24.74
C GLN A 855 -32.64 24.51 25.38
N PHE A 856 -33.18 23.74 26.34
CA PHE A 856 -34.40 24.11 27.06
C PHE A 856 -34.24 25.40 27.88
N ALA A 857 -33.09 25.58 28.55
CA ALA A 857 -32.79 26.81 29.28
C ALA A 857 -32.69 28.03 28.33
N SER A 858 -32.10 27.87 27.14
CA SER A 858 -32.01 28.93 26.13
C SER A 858 -33.36 29.31 25.50
N MET A 859 -34.30 28.36 25.41
CA MET A 859 -35.67 28.63 24.95
C MET A 859 -36.48 29.41 25.99
N GLU A 860 -36.22 29.20 27.28
CA GLU A 860 -36.84 29.96 28.40
C GLU A 860 -36.46 31.46 28.33
N ASP A 861 -35.20 31.76 28.00
CA ASP A 861 -34.70 33.13 27.83
C ASP A 861 -35.21 33.83 26.55
N GLN A 862 -35.74 33.08 25.58
CA GLN A 862 -36.28 33.61 24.32
C GLN A 862 -37.81 33.67 24.26
N SER A 863 -38.51 32.98 25.18
CA SER A 863 -39.97 32.90 25.22
C SER A 863 -40.57 33.94 26.17
N ASP A 864 -40.46 35.23 25.86
CA ASP A 864 -40.92 36.31 26.75
C ASP A 864 -42.46 36.44 26.87
N ASP A 865 -43.26 35.81 26.01
CA ASP A 865 -44.71 36.09 25.91
C ASP A 865 -45.66 34.86 26.00
N ASP A 866 -45.16 33.63 26.26
CA ASP A 866 -46.03 32.45 26.44
C ASP A 866 -45.86 31.82 27.84
N GLU A 867 -46.64 32.34 28.79
CA GLU A 867 -46.64 31.96 30.22
C GLU A 867 -46.81 30.44 30.43
N SER A 868 -47.48 29.77 29.50
CA SER A 868 -47.77 28.35 29.58
C SER A 868 -46.67 27.46 28.99
N LEU A 869 -45.87 28.01 28.06
CA LEU A 869 -44.64 27.40 27.58
C LEU A 869 -43.55 27.54 28.65
N LEU A 870 -43.46 28.71 29.28
CA LEU A 870 -42.59 28.97 30.42
C LEU A 870 -42.86 28.03 31.60
N GLU A 871 -44.13 27.68 31.86
CA GLU A 871 -44.47 26.72 32.92
C GLU A 871 -43.98 25.29 32.60
N LEU A 872 -44.13 24.84 31.35
CA LEU A 872 -43.56 23.55 30.91
C LEU A 872 -42.03 23.54 30.97
N LEU A 873 -41.38 24.65 30.60
CA LEU A 873 -39.93 24.80 30.66
C LEU A 873 -39.42 24.78 32.12
N ARG A 874 -40.15 25.43 33.04
CA ARG A 874 -39.86 25.38 34.48
C ARG A 874 -40.05 23.99 35.07
N GLU A 875 -41.11 23.28 34.70
CA GLU A 875 -41.34 21.92 35.18
C GLU A 875 -40.25 20.94 34.73
N VAL A 876 -39.68 21.13 33.52
CA VAL A 876 -38.50 20.37 33.07
C VAL A 876 -37.26 20.73 33.89
N LYS A 877 -37.03 22.03 34.14
CA LYS A 877 -35.88 22.54 34.90
C LYS A 877 -35.89 22.13 36.38
N GLU A 878 -37.06 22.08 37.00
CA GLU A 878 -37.24 21.65 38.40
C GLU A 878 -37.24 20.12 38.54
N GLY A 879 -37.10 19.37 37.43
CA GLY A 879 -37.11 17.91 37.41
C GLY A 879 -38.48 17.28 37.68
N VAL A 880 -39.56 18.08 37.61
CA VAL A 880 -40.94 17.64 37.76
C VAL A 880 -41.40 16.87 36.51
N LEU A 881 -40.93 17.29 35.33
CA LEU A 881 -41.10 16.62 34.05
C LEU A 881 -39.75 16.15 33.51
N SER A 882 -39.71 14.95 32.92
CA SER A 882 -38.53 14.52 32.18
C SER A 882 -38.37 15.38 30.92
N VAL A 883 -37.12 15.62 30.53
CA VAL A 883 -36.75 16.38 29.34
C VAL A 883 -37.51 15.88 28.09
N ASP A 884 -37.56 14.56 27.88
CA ASP A 884 -38.24 13.96 26.72
C ASP A 884 -39.77 14.16 26.76
N LYS A 885 -40.38 14.20 27.96
CA LYS A 885 -41.82 14.45 28.10
C LYS A 885 -42.18 15.93 27.99
N GLY A 886 -41.29 16.81 28.43
CA GLY A 886 -41.37 18.25 28.20
C GLY A 886 -41.30 18.59 26.71
N ALA A 887 -40.35 17.97 25.98
CA ALA A 887 -40.21 18.10 24.53
C ALA A 887 -41.50 17.70 23.79
N GLU A 888 -42.06 16.53 24.11
CA GLU A 888 -43.31 16.05 23.49
C GLU A 888 -44.47 17.03 23.72
N LEU A 889 -44.61 17.57 24.93
CA LEU A 889 -45.67 18.52 25.28
C LEU A 889 -45.50 19.88 24.59
N ILE A 890 -44.26 20.34 24.43
CA ILE A 890 -43.94 21.60 23.73
C ILE A 890 -44.19 21.47 22.22
N ASP A 891 -43.79 20.36 21.59
CA ASP A 891 -44.04 20.12 20.16
C ASP A 891 -45.53 19.96 19.84
N LYS A 892 -46.29 19.27 20.71
CA LYS A 892 -47.76 19.19 20.61
C LYS A 892 -48.44 20.55 20.65
N ARG A 893 -47.81 21.53 21.29
CA ARG A 893 -48.33 22.88 21.49
C ARG A 893 -47.98 23.81 20.34
N LYS A 894 -46.76 23.69 19.78
CA LYS A 894 -46.34 24.41 18.57
C LYS A 894 -47.07 23.94 17.30
N GLY A 895 -47.61 22.72 17.30
CA GLY A 895 -48.37 22.14 16.19
C GLY A 895 -49.89 22.41 16.17
N ASN A 896 -50.41 23.28 17.05
CA ASN A 896 -51.85 23.64 17.13
C ASN A 896 -52.11 25.12 16.79
#